data_AF-A0A0C1Z9Z0-F1
#
_entry.id   AF-A0A0C1Z9Z0-F1
#
_cell.length_a   1.000
_cell.length_b   1.000
_cell.length_c   1.000
_cell.angle_alpha   90.00
_cell.angle_beta   90.00
_cell.angle_gamma   90.00
#
_symmetry.space_group_name_H-M   'P 1'
#
loop_
_entity.id
_entity.type
_entity.pdbx_description
1 polymer ?
#
loop_
_entity_poly.entity_id
_entity_poly.type
_entity_poly.pdbx_seq_one_letter_code
_entity_poly.pdbx_strand_id
1 'polypeptide(L)'
;MPVAEELYLRLFAELNDSRFDSPEAQSLLDQLGSRALAFRAFARARRRAWGRARADFLAALELHDTHDQDDQDDQQQPDPLLLWICGAGLIAVRDYDRGVATLTRAAANAGPNDEVGVATRARKLALKYTTLLGWSHEARELRESIATLDIHGAKHLRAHGLELQRQAAIRRRAQQALEGPPDLSARKAYALLFRDGPDAAGEALDTLLRRHGDHPALLRARLRLELLLDQLESAEQRAAALSDANAAALRAERAALALAWGDANQALLLTREAGDDPQLLYLRGLATRLLVDDPGEAAELFERARVALPNSVAINLALAVTRHLQDPHEFTAGIERRFEELLEWAPGLLADAAASAGLSLWTDDGPAAEREIKAQILQRAHGMLTSERDVSLSTYARKGSNGRLHLRHVAPVGEGPSHCAKLHHDEDELISQYEATLVWAIGVRPPRPDQADARRTEHEAQRRDDSDPSQLWTPRYLSAAQIEQFLRDGFIVLPGAFDPELARRWREDAKRRLRDEPERWVRGYDPSDESRSLAGFSADDPSTWNRSRIDLLGPETLVIEEFSPTAWAAICDLLGGPARIETTSWGNYLILNLRDDDPDAKDQPSGHATSWHIDDPSPTTRVDRIRNGLVCIALFDKLLPRSGNTWLALDSVARVARELAANPSGVDFVTDRGSRITKLCERFHEVVGEAGDILLLHPLLMHSASQNRSGRIRWMANPMVYMKQPLDITRPVEQLSPVELAIHRAIQTP
;
A
#
# COMPACT_ATOMS: atom_id res chain seq x y z
N MET A 1 -4.64 -28.81 27.81
CA MET A 1 -3.94 -27.51 27.89
C MET A 1 -2.41 -27.70 27.81
N PRO A 2 -1.70 -28.43 28.69
CA PRO A 2 -0.23 -28.58 28.59
C PRO A 2 0.23 -29.41 27.37
N VAL A 3 -0.54 -30.45 27.02
CA VAL A 3 -0.22 -31.34 25.89
C VAL A 3 -0.27 -30.62 24.54
N ALA A 4 -1.22 -29.70 24.35
CA ALA A 4 -1.33 -28.93 23.11
C ALA A 4 -0.18 -27.93 22.95
N GLU A 5 0.27 -27.31 24.04
CA GLU A 5 1.41 -26.40 24.05
C GLU A 5 2.70 -27.10 23.60
N GLU A 6 2.99 -28.27 24.16
CA GLU A 6 4.17 -29.07 23.78
C GLU A 6 4.17 -29.47 22.30
N LEU A 7 3.00 -29.87 21.78
CA LEU A 7 2.84 -30.22 20.37
C LEU A 7 3.06 -29.00 19.45
N TYR A 8 2.53 -27.83 19.79
CA TYR A 8 2.78 -26.60 19.03
C TYR A 8 4.26 -26.19 19.08
N LEU A 9 4.93 -26.30 20.23
CA LEU A 9 6.35 -26.00 20.34
C LEU A 9 7.22 -26.94 19.47
N ARG A 10 6.88 -28.24 19.43
CA ARG A 10 7.54 -29.20 18.52
C ARG A 10 7.29 -28.84 17.06
N LEU A 11 6.06 -28.45 16.72
CA LEU A 11 5.73 -28.04 15.35
C LEU A 11 6.53 -26.80 14.98
N PHE A 12 6.59 -25.79 15.85
CA PHE A 12 7.38 -24.60 15.63
C PHE A 12 8.86 -24.91 15.39
N ALA A 13 9.44 -25.87 16.13
CA ALA A 13 10.81 -26.31 15.91
C ALA A 13 11.02 -26.94 14.51
N GLU A 14 10.12 -27.83 14.08
CA GLU A 14 10.17 -28.41 12.73
C GLU A 14 10.08 -27.34 11.63
N LEU A 15 9.13 -26.41 11.77
CA LEU A 15 8.90 -25.36 10.78
C LEU A 15 10.06 -24.36 10.72
N ASN A 16 10.65 -24.00 11.86
CA ASN A 16 11.82 -23.13 11.94
C ASN A 16 13.03 -23.72 11.20
N ASP A 17 13.23 -25.04 11.30
CA ASP A 17 14.29 -25.77 10.61
C ASP A 17 13.91 -26.11 9.15
N SER A 18 12.83 -25.53 8.62
CA SER A 18 12.32 -25.77 7.26
C SER A 18 11.96 -27.23 6.97
N ARG A 19 11.68 -28.02 8.02
CA ARG A 19 11.23 -29.42 7.93
C ARG A 19 9.70 -29.50 7.80
N PHE A 20 9.14 -28.79 6.81
CA PHE A 20 7.69 -28.64 6.61
C PHE A 20 6.93 -29.95 6.37
N ASP A 21 7.62 -30.94 5.78
CA ASP A 21 7.07 -32.20 5.29
C ASP A 21 7.69 -33.42 6.01
N SER A 22 8.32 -33.22 7.18
CA SER A 22 8.88 -34.34 7.95
C SER A 22 7.74 -35.23 8.50
N PRO A 23 7.99 -36.53 8.73
CA PRO A 23 7.01 -37.40 9.39
C PRO A 23 6.55 -36.85 10.75
N GLU A 24 7.46 -36.19 11.46
CA GLU A 24 7.20 -35.51 12.73
C GLU A 24 6.25 -34.31 12.51
N ALA A 25 6.55 -33.40 11.58
CA ALA A 25 5.69 -32.27 11.26
C ALA A 25 4.29 -32.73 10.83
N GLN A 26 4.20 -33.78 10.00
CA GLN A 26 2.90 -34.33 9.57
C GLN A 26 2.11 -34.90 10.75
N SER A 27 2.76 -35.71 11.61
CA SER A 27 2.14 -36.25 12.83
C SER A 27 1.64 -35.14 13.77
N LEU A 28 2.35 -34.02 13.86
CA LEU A 28 1.94 -32.88 14.69
C LEU A 28 0.75 -32.13 14.10
N LEU A 29 0.72 -31.94 12.78
CA LEU A 29 -0.41 -31.31 12.09
C LEU A 29 -1.69 -32.14 12.22
N ASP A 30 -1.59 -33.46 12.08
CA ASP A 30 -2.72 -34.38 12.24
C ASP A 30 -3.29 -34.33 13.67
N GLN A 31 -2.46 -34.03 14.68
CA GLN A 31 -2.89 -33.88 16.07
C GLN A 31 -3.42 -32.48 16.42
N LEU A 32 -2.91 -31.43 15.77
CA LEU A 32 -3.18 -30.03 16.13
C LEU A 32 -4.26 -29.37 15.24
N GLY A 33 -4.55 -29.93 14.07
CA GLY A 33 -5.66 -29.55 13.21
C GLY A 33 -5.46 -28.26 12.40
N SER A 34 -6.57 -27.58 12.11
CA SER A 34 -6.66 -26.52 11.09
C SER A 34 -5.78 -25.30 11.38
N ARG A 35 -5.67 -24.86 12.65
CA ARG A 35 -4.81 -23.72 13.04
C ARG A 35 -3.32 -24.02 12.83
N ALA A 36 -2.91 -25.27 13.01
CA ALA A 36 -1.52 -25.69 12.78
C ALA A 36 -1.17 -25.75 11.27
N LEU A 37 -2.12 -26.18 10.44
CA LEU A 37 -1.99 -26.09 8.97
C LEU A 37 -1.86 -24.63 8.51
N ALA A 38 -2.72 -23.74 9.02
CA ALA A 38 -2.63 -22.31 8.72
C ALA A 38 -1.28 -21.71 9.18
N PHE A 39 -0.75 -22.16 10.31
CA PHE A 39 0.57 -21.72 10.78
C PHE A 39 1.71 -22.20 9.87
N ARG A 40 1.69 -23.48 9.44
CA ARG A 40 2.64 -23.98 8.43
C ARG A 40 2.54 -23.20 7.12
N ALA A 41 1.33 -22.83 6.71
CA ALA A 41 1.09 -22.04 5.52
C ALA A 41 1.80 -20.68 5.55
N PHE A 42 1.73 -19.93 6.66
CA PHE A 42 2.48 -18.67 6.81
C PHE A 42 3.99 -18.89 6.83
N ALA A 43 4.47 -19.93 7.52
CA ALA A 43 5.90 -20.26 7.53
C ALA A 43 6.42 -20.57 6.11
N ARG A 44 5.61 -21.23 5.26
CA ARG A 44 5.91 -21.45 3.84
C ARG A 44 5.81 -20.17 3.01
N ALA A 45 4.80 -19.33 3.26
CA ALA A 45 4.64 -18.06 2.57
C ALA A 45 5.85 -17.13 2.78
N ARG A 46 6.41 -17.08 4.00
CA ARG A 46 7.65 -16.35 4.31
C ARG A 46 8.88 -16.84 3.54
N ARG A 47 8.88 -18.10 3.13
CA ARG A 47 9.93 -18.70 2.27
C ARG A 47 9.58 -18.60 0.78
N ARG A 48 8.51 -17.88 0.44
CA ARG A 48 7.98 -17.73 -0.93
C ARG A 48 7.58 -19.05 -1.58
N ALA A 49 7.30 -20.09 -0.78
CA ALA A 49 6.76 -21.36 -1.25
C ALA A 49 5.24 -21.23 -1.47
N TRP A 50 4.85 -20.40 -2.45
CA TRP A 50 3.47 -19.96 -2.67
C TRP A 50 2.49 -21.10 -2.94
N GLY A 51 2.91 -22.08 -3.74
CA GLY A 51 2.06 -23.22 -4.11
C GLY A 51 1.76 -24.10 -2.90
N ARG A 52 2.80 -24.44 -2.12
CA ARG A 52 2.64 -25.24 -0.90
C ARG A 52 1.92 -24.48 0.22
N ALA A 53 2.21 -23.19 0.39
CA ALA A 53 1.51 -22.34 1.35
C ALA A 53 0.01 -22.24 1.02
N ARG A 54 -0.33 -22.08 -0.28
CA ARG A 54 -1.72 -22.11 -0.75
C ARG A 54 -2.40 -23.44 -0.45
N ALA A 55 -1.72 -24.56 -0.72
CA ALA A 55 -2.25 -25.89 -0.40
C ALA A 55 -2.57 -26.04 1.09
N ASP A 56 -1.70 -25.53 1.97
CA ASP A 56 -1.92 -25.58 3.42
C ASP A 56 -3.07 -24.69 3.89
N PHE A 57 -3.21 -23.47 3.36
CA PHE A 57 -4.37 -22.62 3.69
C PHE A 57 -5.69 -23.28 3.27
N LEU A 58 -5.71 -23.93 2.11
CA LEU A 58 -6.91 -24.64 1.63
C LEU A 58 -7.20 -25.88 2.48
N ALA A 59 -6.17 -26.67 2.82
CA ALA A 59 -6.32 -27.82 3.71
C ALA A 59 -6.78 -27.40 5.12
N ALA A 60 -6.30 -26.27 5.64
CA ALA A 60 -6.75 -25.71 6.91
C ALA A 60 -8.25 -25.37 6.88
N LEU A 61 -8.73 -24.78 5.77
CA LEU A 61 -10.14 -24.45 5.57
C LEU A 61 -11.01 -25.70 5.40
N GLU A 62 -10.55 -26.68 4.63
CA GLU A 62 -11.27 -27.95 4.43
C GLU A 62 -11.38 -28.74 5.73
N LEU A 63 -10.28 -28.88 6.48
CA LEU A 63 -10.30 -29.54 7.78
C LEU A 63 -11.20 -28.81 8.77
N HIS A 64 -11.20 -27.48 8.75
CA HIS A 64 -12.13 -26.69 9.58
C HIS A 64 -13.59 -26.95 9.21
N ASP A 65 -13.93 -26.97 7.91
CA ASP A 65 -15.29 -27.18 7.42
C ASP A 65 -15.80 -28.63 7.66
N THR A 66 -14.90 -29.63 7.76
CA THR A 66 -15.27 -31.03 8.05
C THR A 66 -15.52 -31.31 9.54
N HIS A 67 -14.77 -30.70 10.45
CA HIS A 67 -15.00 -30.85 11.90
C HIS A 67 -16.36 -30.27 12.35
N ASP A 68 -16.92 -29.31 11.60
CA ASP A 68 -18.28 -28.79 11.82
C ASP A 68 -19.40 -29.79 11.44
N GLN A 69 -19.11 -30.90 10.73
CA GLN A 69 -20.12 -31.87 10.26
C GLN A 69 -20.28 -33.11 11.17
N ASP A 70 -19.26 -33.47 11.95
CA ASP A 70 -19.24 -34.71 12.74
C ASP A 70 -19.73 -34.53 14.20
N ASP A 71 -19.74 -33.30 14.75
CA ASP A 71 -20.31 -33.00 16.07
C ASP A 71 -21.79 -32.55 15.95
N GLN A 72 -22.70 -33.53 15.81
CA GLN A 72 -24.15 -33.27 15.68
C GLN A 72 -24.85 -32.75 16.95
N ASP A 73 -24.14 -32.64 18.09
CA ASP A 73 -24.74 -32.30 19.39
C ASP A 73 -24.38 -30.91 19.96
N ASP A 74 -23.49 -30.14 19.32
CA ASP A 74 -23.23 -28.75 19.72
C ASP A 74 -23.02 -27.86 18.47
N GLN A 75 -23.89 -26.86 18.26
CA GLN A 75 -23.85 -25.95 17.11
C GLN A 75 -22.64 -24.99 17.20
N GLN A 76 -21.42 -25.51 17.03
CA GLN A 76 -20.22 -24.70 17.03
C GLN A 76 -20.18 -23.87 15.74
N GLN A 77 -20.31 -22.54 15.87
CA GLN A 77 -20.19 -21.64 14.71
C GLN A 77 -18.75 -21.65 14.16
N PRO A 78 -18.55 -21.51 12.83
CA PRO A 78 -17.22 -21.50 12.21
C PRO A 78 -16.33 -20.45 12.87
N ASP A 79 -15.06 -20.78 13.14
CA ASP A 79 -14.09 -19.89 13.79
C ASP A 79 -13.78 -18.69 12.87
N PRO A 80 -14.37 -17.51 13.13
CA PRO A 80 -14.25 -16.38 12.22
C PRO A 80 -12.81 -15.89 12.14
N LEU A 81 -12.02 -16.08 13.20
CA LEU A 81 -10.62 -15.66 13.24
C LEU A 81 -9.76 -16.51 12.32
N LEU A 82 -9.92 -17.83 12.34
CA LEU A 82 -9.23 -18.73 11.43
C LEU A 82 -9.61 -18.42 9.97
N LEU A 83 -10.89 -18.20 9.69
CA LEU A 83 -11.35 -17.81 8.36
C LEU A 83 -10.70 -16.48 7.91
N TRP A 84 -10.67 -15.48 8.79
CA TRP A 84 -10.04 -14.19 8.46
C TRP A 84 -8.55 -14.34 8.16
N ILE A 85 -7.83 -15.10 8.98
CA ILE A 85 -6.40 -15.37 8.84
C ILE A 85 -6.10 -16.14 7.56
N CYS A 86 -6.82 -17.23 7.29
CA CYS A 86 -6.66 -18.00 6.05
C CYS A 86 -7.05 -17.16 4.83
N GLY A 87 -8.09 -16.32 4.93
CA GLY A 87 -8.47 -15.40 3.84
C GLY A 87 -7.38 -14.38 3.52
N ALA A 88 -6.75 -13.81 4.55
CA ALA A 88 -5.62 -12.91 4.41
C ALA A 88 -4.38 -13.64 3.84
N GLY A 89 -4.10 -14.85 4.33
CA GLY A 89 -3.04 -15.72 3.85
C GLY A 89 -3.21 -16.10 2.39
N LEU A 90 -4.42 -16.45 1.95
CA LEU A 90 -4.75 -16.74 0.55
C LEU A 90 -4.46 -15.56 -0.38
N ILE A 91 -4.76 -14.33 0.05
CA ILE A 91 -4.39 -13.12 -0.71
C ILE A 91 -2.87 -12.96 -0.80
N ALA A 92 -2.14 -13.20 0.30
CA ALA A 92 -0.69 -13.18 0.30
C ALA A 92 -0.12 -14.24 -0.67
N VAL A 93 -0.66 -15.46 -0.70
CA VAL A 93 -0.22 -16.48 -1.68
C VAL A 93 -0.89 -16.35 -3.06
N ARG A 94 -1.43 -15.17 -3.38
CA ARG A 94 -1.96 -14.75 -4.70
C ARG A 94 -3.22 -15.49 -5.15
N ASP A 95 -3.95 -16.11 -4.23
CA ASP A 95 -5.28 -16.68 -4.46
C ASP A 95 -6.34 -15.66 -4.02
N TYR A 96 -6.44 -14.58 -4.80
CA TYR A 96 -7.26 -13.41 -4.46
C TYR A 96 -8.73 -13.73 -4.28
N ASP A 97 -9.27 -14.59 -5.13
CA ASP A 97 -10.70 -14.85 -5.11
C ASP A 97 -11.10 -15.69 -3.90
N ARG A 98 -10.40 -16.80 -3.67
CA ARG A 98 -10.67 -17.61 -2.49
C ARG A 98 -10.35 -16.81 -1.23
N GLY A 99 -9.32 -15.99 -1.23
CA GLY A 99 -9.03 -15.10 -0.11
C GLY A 99 -10.15 -14.11 0.19
N VAL A 100 -10.67 -13.39 -0.81
CA VAL A 100 -11.81 -12.46 -0.64
C VAL A 100 -13.08 -13.22 -0.23
N ALA A 101 -13.35 -14.38 -0.82
CA ALA A 101 -14.49 -15.21 -0.44
C ALA A 101 -14.39 -15.67 1.02
N THR A 102 -13.22 -16.14 1.46
CA THR A 102 -12.98 -16.57 2.84
C THR A 102 -13.05 -15.38 3.82
N LEU A 103 -12.55 -14.19 3.47
CA LEU A 103 -12.74 -12.98 4.28
C LEU A 103 -14.21 -12.59 4.40
N THR A 104 -14.99 -12.73 3.33
CA THR A 104 -16.43 -12.47 3.34
C THR A 104 -17.15 -13.48 4.24
N ARG A 105 -16.74 -14.76 4.17
CA ARG A 105 -17.22 -15.83 5.07
C ARG A 105 -16.86 -15.56 6.53
N ALA A 106 -15.65 -15.10 6.81
CA ALA A 106 -15.22 -14.70 8.15
C ALA A 106 -16.10 -13.58 8.72
N ALA A 107 -16.42 -12.58 7.89
CA ALA A 107 -17.27 -11.47 8.29
C ALA A 107 -18.74 -11.86 8.54
N ALA A 108 -19.24 -12.89 7.85
CA ALA A 108 -20.60 -13.40 8.00
C ALA A 108 -20.76 -14.29 9.25
N ASN A 109 -19.71 -15.02 9.64
CA ASN A 109 -19.72 -15.93 10.78
C ASN A 109 -19.26 -15.29 12.11
N ALA A 110 -18.75 -14.06 12.08
CA ALA A 110 -18.41 -13.34 13.30
C ALA A 110 -19.69 -12.96 14.07
N GLY A 111 -19.70 -13.23 15.39
CA GLY A 111 -20.88 -13.01 16.24
C GLY A 111 -21.31 -11.53 16.30
N PRO A 112 -22.58 -11.24 16.67
CA PRO A 112 -23.14 -9.88 16.68
C PRO A 112 -22.43 -8.90 17.63
N ASN A 113 -21.67 -9.39 18.61
CA ASN A 113 -20.86 -8.58 19.52
C ASN A 113 -19.41 -8.33 19.00
N ASP A 114 -19.01 -8.96 17.90
CA ASP A 114 -17.68 -8.84 17.26
C ASP A 114 -17.69 -7.89 16.04
N GLU A 115 -18.67 -6.98 15.97
CA GLU A 115 -18.76 -6.00 14.87
C GLU A 115 -17.54 -5.09 14.77
N VAL A 116 -16.74 -4.92 15.85
CA VAL A 116 -15.54 -4.08 15.87
C VAL A 116 -14.23 -4.90 15.75
N GLY A 117 -14.30 -6.24 15.85
CA GLY A 117 -13.13 -7.13 15.77
C GLY A 117 -12.99 -7.80 14.40
N VAL A 118 -13.15 -9.12 14.32
CA VAL A 118 -12.81 -9.90 13.12
C VAL A 118 -13.69 -9.50 11.94
N ALA A 119 -14.98 -9.29 12.17
CA ALA A 119 -15.94 -8.95 11.12
C ALA A 119 -15.56 -7.66 10.36
N THR A 120 -15.20 -6.60 11.11
CA THR A 120 -14.77 -5.33 10.51
C THR A 120 -13.42 -5.45 9.83
N ARG A 121 -12.45 -6.15 10.44
CA ARG A 121 -11.13 -6.36 9.83
C ARG A 121 -11.24 -7.12 8.51
N ALA A 122 -12.04 -8.17 8.48
CA ALA A 122 -12.26 -8.98 7.29
C ALA A 122 -12.92 -8.19 6.16
N ARG A 123 -14.00 -7.43 6.44
CA ARG A 123 -14.64 -6.58 5.42
C ARG A 123 -13.72 -5.48 4.90
N LYS A 124 -12.97 -4.80 5.78
CA LYS A 124 -12.02 -3.76 5.38
C LYS A 124 -10.91 -4.33 4.50
N LEU A 125 -10.39 -5.50 4.85
CA LEU A 125 -9.34 -6.16 4.08
C LEU A 125 -9.86 -6.62 2.70
N ALA A 126 -11.04 -7.25 2.66
CA ALA A 126 -11.70 -7.62 1.42
C ALA A 126 -11.97 -6.39 0.54
N LEU A 127 -12.44 -5.29 1.15
CA LEU A 127 -12.68 -4.04 0.42
C LEU A 127 -11.40 -3.44 -0.16
N LYS A 128 -10.28 -3.46 0.59
CA LYS A 128 -8.97 -3.01 0.12
C LYS A 128 -8.60 -3.76 -1.17
N TYR A 129 -8.58 -5.08 -1.11
CA TYR A 129 -8.10 -5.90 -2.23
C TYR A 129 -9.05 -5.92 -3.43
N THR A 130 -10.37 -5.99 -3.21
CA THR A 130 -11.35 -5.87 -4.32
C THR A 130 -11.25 -4.51 -5.02
N THR A 131 -10.97 -3.44 -4.27
CA THR A 131 -10.74 -2.11 -4.87
C THR A 131 -9.46 -2.08 -5.70
N LEU A 132 -8.36 -2.61 -5.17
CA LEU A 132 -7.07 -2.67 -5.88
C LEU A 132 -7.11 -3.56 -7.13
N LEU A 133 -7.92 -4.63 -7.11
CA LEU A 133 -8.10 -5.55 -8.23
C LEU A 133 -9.09 -5.05 -9.30
N GLY A 134 -9.77 -3.92 -9.07
CA GLY A 134 -10.80 -3.42 -9.99
C GLY A 134 -12.12 -4.21 -9.95
N TRP A 135 -12.39 -4.96 -8.88
CA TRP A 135 -13.62 -5.73 -8.67
C TRP A 135 -14.71 -4.80 -8.13
N SER A 136 -15.19 -3.90 -9.00
CA SER A 136 -16.06 -2.79 -8.59
C SER A 136 -17.39 -3.27 -7.98
N HIS A 137 -17.95 -4.37 -8.46
CA HIS A 137 -19.19 -4.92 -7.93
C HIS A 137 -19.03 -5.44 -6.50
N GLU A 138 -18.04 -6.30 -6.27
CA GLU A 138 -17.74 -6.86 -4.96
C GLU A 138 -17.29 -5.77 -3.98
N ALA A 139 -16.45 -4.83 -4.42
CA ALA A 139 -16.06 -3.68 -3.60
C ALA A 139 -17.26 -2.81 -3.21
N ARG A 140 -18.27 -2.67 -4.08
CA ARG A 140 -19.52 -1.99 -3.76
C ARG A 140 -20.28 -2.76 -2.68
N GLU A 141 -20.58 -4.04 -2.90
CA GLU A 141 -21.30 -4.87 -1.91
C GLU A 141 -20.62 -4.85 -0.52
N LEU A 142 -19.28 -4.88 -0.48
CA LEU A 142 -18.53 -4.76 0.75
C LEU A 142 -18.64 -3.37 1.40
N ARG A 143 -18.60 -2.27 0.63
CA ARG A 143 -18.85 -0.91 1.17
C ARG A 143 -20.25 -0.81 1.76
N GLU A 144 -21.24 -1.40 1.10
CA GLU A 144 -22.62 -1.40 1.56
C GLU A 144 -22.75 -2.18 2.87
N SER A 145 -22.16 -3.37 2.94
CA SER A 145 -22.12 -4.19 4.16
C SER A 145 -21.41 -3.50 5.33
N ILE A 146 -20.36 -2.71 5.07
CA ILE A 146 -19.67 -1.95 6.12
C ILE A 146 -20.52 -0.78 6.62
N ALA A 147 -21.23 -0.10 5.72
CA ALA A 147 -22.06 1.06 6.06
C ALA A 147 -23.22 0.72 7.01
N THR A 148 -23.64 -0.54 7.04
CA THR A 148 -24.74 -1.04 7.89
C THR A 148 -24.31 -1.50 9.28
N LEU A 149 -23.02 -1.46 9.64
CA LEU A 149 -22.52 -1.94 10.94
C LEU A 149 -22.81 -0.98 12.10
N ASP A 150 -23.28 -1.51 13.24
CA ASP A 150 -23.62 -0.79 14.45
C ASP A 150 -22.44 -0.72 15.44
N ILE A 151 -21.45 0.10 15.12
CA ILE A 151 -20.29 0.31 16.01
C ILE A 151 -20.75 1.12 17.24
N HIS A 152 -21.18 0.41 18.30
CA HIS A 152 -21.57 0.87 19.64
C HIS A 152 -22.93 1.60 19.75
N GLY A 153 -24.00 0.85 20.02
CA GLY A 153 -25.00 1.03 21.09
C GLY A 153 -25.82 2.33 21.19
N ALA A 154 -25.54 3.36 20.40
CA ALA A 154 -26.27 4.64 20.38
C ALA A 154 -26.55 5.11 18.95
N LYS A 155 -26.67 4.16 18.01
CA LYS A 155 -26.49 4.43 16.57
C LYS A 155 -27.64 4.00 15.65
N HIS A 156 -28.80 3.61 16.16
CA HIS A 156 -29.98 3.41 15.29
C HIS A 156 -30.40 4.69 14.53
N LEU A 157 -30.27 5.88 15.15
CA LEU A 157 -30.59 7.17 14.51
C LEU A 157 -29.48 7.67 13.57
N ARG A 158 -28.20 7.40 13.86
CA ARG A 158 -27.08 7.80 12.99
C ARG A 158 -26.95 6.88 11.78
N ALA A 159 -27.14 5.57 11.93
CA ALA A 159 -27.18 4.62 10.81
C ALA A 159 -28.35 4.94 9.87
N HIS A 160 -29.54 5.24 10.41
CA HIS A 160 -30.66 5.73 9.61
C HIS A 160 -30.36 7.07 8.92
N GLY A 161 -29.71 8.01 9.60
CA GLY A 161 -29.28 9.29 9.01
C GLY A 161 -28.23 9.13 7.89
N LEU A 162 -27.26 8.24 8.05
CA LEU A 162 -26.25 7.90 7.04
C LEU A 162 -26.87 7.19 5.84
N GLU A 163 -27.81 6.26 6.07
CA GLU A 163 -28.55 5.58 5.01
C GLU A 163 -29.45 6.57 4.25
N LEU A 164 -30.11 7.52 4.93
CA LEU A 164 -30.85 8.60 4.28
C LEU A 164 -29.94 9.52 3.46
N GLN A 165 -28.77 9.90 3.97
CA GLN A 165 -27.78 10.68 3.22
C GLN A 165 -27.27 9.93 1.99
N ARG A 166 -27.06 8.61 2.11
CA ARG A 166 -26.67 7.73 1.00
C ARG A 166 -27.76 7.65 -0.05
N GLN A 167 -29.01 7.38 0.34
CA GLN A 167 -30.15 7.35 -0.58
C GLN A 167 -30.35 8.70 -1.27
N ALA A 168 -30.14 9.81 -0.54
CA ALA A 168 -30.15 11.15 -1.13
C ALA A 168 -29.01 11.34 -2.15
N ALA A 169 -27.81 10.82 -1.88
CA ALA A 169 -26.68 10.88 -2.80
C ALA A 169 -26.90 10.04 -4.07
N ILE A 170 -27.45 8.83 -3.93
CA ILE A 170 -27.83 7.96 -5.06
C ILE A 170 -28.88 8.67 -5.93
N ARG A 171 -29.96 9.16 -5.31
CA ARG A 171 -31.01 9.92 -6.02
C ARG A 171 -30.45 11.14 -6.74
N ARG A 172 -29.55 11.89 -6.10
CA ARG A 172 -28.90 13.06 -6.71
C ARG A 172 -28.06 12.65 -7.92
N ARG A 173 -27.27 11.57 -7.84
CA ARG A 173 -26.48 11.08 -8.98
C ARG A 173 -27.37 10.59 -10.12
N ALA A 174 -28.42 9.84 -9.81
CA ALA A 174 -29.41 9.41 -10.79
C ALA A 174 -30.02 10.62 -11.51
N GLN A 175 -30.43 11.65 -10.76
CA GLN A 175 -30.97 12.89 -11.33
C GLN A 175 -29.94 13.61 -12.23
N GLN A 176 -28.69 13.75 -11.77
CA GLN A 176 -27.60 14.35 -12.55
C GLN A 176 -27.27 13.58 -13.83
N ALA A 177 -27.47 12.26 -13.85
CA ALA A 177 -27.29 11.43 -15.04
C ALA A 177 -28.35 11.72 -16.11
N LEU A 178 -29.55 12.13 -15.70
CA LEU A 178 -30.64 12.50 -16.60
C LEU A 178 -30.53 13.92 -17.18
N GLU A 179 -29.51 14.70 -16.78
CA GLU A 179 -29.31 16.09 -17.18
C GLU A 179 -28.27 16.24 -18.29
N GLY A 180 -28.62 17.02 -19.32
CA GLY A 180 -27.74 17.40 -20.42
C GLY A 180 -28.22 16.87 -21.79
N PRO A 181 -27.38 17.02 -22.82
CA PRO A 181 -27.64 16.43 -24.13
C PRO A 181 -27.55 14.89 -24.09
N PRO A 182 -28.27 14.16 -24.98
CA PRO A 182 -28.36 12.70 -24.95
C PRO A 182 -27.01 11.98 -24.90
N ASP A 183 -25.99 12.44 -25.63
CA ASP A 183 -24.65 11.84 -25.62
C ASP A 183 -23.95 11.92 -24.26
N LEU A 184 -24.08 13.07 -23.59
CA LEU A 184 -23.50 13.26 -22.26
C LEU A 184 -24.28 12.46 -21.21
N SER A 185 -25.60 12.49 -21.28
CA SER A 185 -26.47 11.75 -20.38
C SER A 185 -26.31 10.24 -20.53
N ALA A 186 -26.12 9.73 -21.75
CA ALA A 186 -25.80 8.32 -22.00
C ALA A 186 -24.53 7.89 -21.26
N ARG A 187 -23.45 8.68 -21.33
CA ARG A 187 -22.20 8.39 -20.64
C ARG A 187 -22.36 8.43 -19.12
N LYS A 188 -23.07 9.44 -18.59
CA LYS A 188 -23.33 9.54 -17.15
C LYS A 188 -24.18 8.39 -16.64
N ALA A 189 -25.22 8.00 -17.37
CA ALA A 189 -26.10 6.89 -17.03
C ALA A 189 -25.34 5.56 -17.08
N TYR A 190 -24.52 5.33 -18.11
CA TYR A 190 -23.67 4.14 -18.19
C TYR A 190 -22.66 4.09 -17.03
N ALA A 191 -22.09 5.23 -16.63
CA ALA A 191 -21.16 5.30 -15.49
C ALA A 191 -21.80 4.95 -14.13
N LEU A 192 -23.14 4.97 -14.02
CA LEU A 192 -23.83 4.48 -12.82
C LEU A 192 -23.61 2.98 -12.62
N LEU A 193 -23.35 2.20 -13.68
CA LEU A 193 -23.06 0.77 -13.60
C LEU A 193 -21.98 0.47 -12.54
N PHE A 194 -20.90 1.24 -12.58
CA PHE A 194 -19.74 1.04 -11.71
C PHE A 194 -19.92 1.63 -10.30
N ARG A 195 -20.86 2.56 -10.13
CA ARG A 195 -21.05 3.31 -8.88
C ARG A 195 -22.24 2.80 -8.07
N ASP A 196 -23.36 2.66 -8.74
CA ASP A 196 -24.68 2.41 -8.17
C ASP A 196 -25.30 1.09 -8.70
N GLY A 197 -24.70 0.45 -9.71
CA GLY A 197 -25.05 -0.89 -10.19
C GLY A 197 -25.80 -0.92 -11.53
N PRO A 198 -26.01 -2.14 -12.10
CA PRO A 198 -26.62 -2.31 -13.42
C PRO A 198 -28.09 -1.85 -13.46
N ASP A 199 -28.85 -2.04 -12.38
CA ASP A 199 -30.25 -1.62 -12.32
C ASP A 199 -30.38 -0.09 -12.38
N ALA A 200 -29.53 0.63 -11.64
CA ALA A 200 -29.50 2.09 -11.68
C ALA A 200 -29.10 2.63 -13.06
N ALA A 201 -28.13 1.99 -13.72
CA ALA A 201 -27.75 2.33 -15.08
C ALA A 201 -28.88 2.06 -16.08
N GLY A 202 -29.53 0.88 -15.97
CA GLY A 202 -30.66 0.47 -16.80
C GLY A 202 -31.85 1.42 -16.65
N GLU A 203 -32.27 1.73 -15.42
CA GLU A 203 -33.38 2.65 -15.14
C GLU A 203 -33.12 4.05 -15.69
N ALA A 204 -31.90 4.57 -15.53
CA ALA A 204 -31.51 5.88 -16.05
C ALA A 204 -31.53 5.89 -17.60
N LEU A 205 -30.99 4.85 -18.25
CA LEU A 205 -31.00 4.72 -19.70
C LEU A 205 -32.42 4.56 -20.26
N ASP A 206 -33.26 3.74 -19.63
CA ASP A 206 -34.66 3.55 -20.03
C ASP A 206 -35.47 4.85 -19.87
N THR A 207 -35.17 5.63 -18.82
CA THR A 207 -35.79 6.95 -18.62
C THR A 207 -35.34 7.95 -19.69
N LEU A 208 -34.06 7.96 -20.05
CA LEU A 208 -33.54 8.81 -21.11
C LEU A 208 -34.08 8.44 -22.49
N LEU A 209 -34.22 7.14 -22.79
CA LEU A 209 -34.84 6.65 -24.02
C LEU A 209 -36.31 7.06 -24.12
N ARG A 210 -37.07 7.02 -23.02
CA ARG A 210 -38.45 7.57 -23.00
C ARG A 210 -38.49 9.08 -23.26
N ARG A 211 -37.49 9.82 -22.77
CA ARG A 211 -37.44 11.30 -22.88
C ARG A 211 -36.94 11.79 -24.24
N HIS A 212 -35.97 11.11 -24.82
CA HIS A 212 -35.24 11.54 -26.01
C HIS A 212 -35.47 10.62 -27.23
N GLY A 213 -36.32 9.60 -27.08
CA GLY A 213 -36.57 8.60 -28.11
C GLY A 213 -35.33 7.75 -28.40
N ASP A 214 -35.30 7.19 -29.60
CA ASP A 214 -34.27 6.27 -30.10
C ASP A 214 -32.97 6.97 -30.51
N HIS A 215 -32.43 7.82 -29.63
CA HIS A 215 -31.16 8.48 -29.88
C HIS A 215 -30.02 7.46 -29.93
N PRO A 216 -29.13 7.48 -30.95
CA PRO A 216 -28.10 6.45 -31.15
C PRO A 216 -27.19 6.21 -29.93
N ALA A 217 -26.76 7.28 -29.24
CA ALA A 217 -25.89 7.15 -28.07
C ALA A 217 -26.55 6.44 -26.87
N LEU A 218 -27.86 6.64 -26.69
CA LEU A 218 -28.63 6.00 -25.61
C LEU A 218 -28.88 4.53 -25.93
N LEU A 219 -29.28 4.24 -27.18
CA LEU A 219 -29.44 2.88 -27.67
C LEU A 219 -28.13 2.10 -27.59
N ARG A 220 -27.00 2.74 -27.95
CA ARG A 220 -25.67 2.15 -27.84
C ARG A 220 -25.35 1.78 -26.39
N ALA A 221 -25.49 2.74 -25.47
CA ALA A 221 -25.22 2.49 -24.05
C ALA A 221 -26.12 1.39 -23.48
N ARG A 222 -27.40 1.33 -23.89
CA ARG A 222 -28.35 0.31 -23.44
C ARG A 222 -28.01 -1.07 -24.00
N LEU A 223 -27.74 -1.17 -25.30
CA LEU A 223 -27.38 -2.43 -25.97
C LEU A 223 -26.06 -2.98 -25.41
N ARG A 224 -25.09 -2.11 -25.16
CA ARG A 224 -23.83 -2.48 -24.47
C ARG A 224 -24.06 -3.00 -23.07
N LEU A 225 -24.94 -2.35 -22.29
CA LEU A 225 -25.30 -2.83 -20.95
C LEU A 225 -25.96 -4.21 -21.01
N GLU A 226 -26.85 -4.44 -21.97
CA GLU A 226 -27.52 -5.75 -22.16
C GLU A 226 -26.52 -6.84 -22.54
N LEU A 227 -25.63 -6.56 -23.50
CA LEU A 227 -24.53 -7.47 -23.84
C LEU A 227 -23.64 -7.75 -22.63
N LEU A 228 -23.22 -6.70 -21.91
CA LEU A 228 -22.36 -6.84 -20.75
C LEU A 228 -22.98 -7.73 -19.65
N LEU A 229 -24.30 -7.64 -19.47
CA LEU A 229 -25.06 -8.43 -18.50
C LEU A 229 -25.50 -9.81 -19.03
N ASP A 230 -25.02 -10.21 -20.22
CA ASP A 230 -25.39 -11.47 -20.89
C ASP A 230 -26.91 -11.59 -21.16
N GLN A 231 -27.60 -10.46 -21.37
CA GLN A 231 -29.03 -10.37 -21.65
C GLN A 231 -29.29 -10.42 -23.18
N LEU A 232 -28.82 -11.49 -23.83
CA LEU A 232 -28.77 -11.59 -25.29
C LEU A 232 -30.14 -11.50 -25.98
N GLU A 233 -31.19 -12.05 -25.37
CA GLU A 233 -32.55 -11.96 -25.92
C GLU A 233 -33.08 -10.52 -25.93
N SER A 234 -32.87 -9.77 -24.85
CA SER A 234 -33.25 -8.35 -24.77
C SER A 234 -32.45 -7.50 -25.76
N ALA A 235 -31.15 -7.79 -25.89
CA ALA A 235 -30.27 -7.14 -26.85
C ALA A 235 -30.72 -7.40 -28.30
N GLU A 236 -31.12 -8.64 -28.62
CA GLU A 236 -31.64 -9.03 -29.94
C GLU A 236 -32.94 -8.32 -30.27
N GLN A 237 -33.91 -8.32 -29.34
CA GLN A 237 -35.17 -7.60 -29.52
C GLN A 237 -34.95 -6.12 -29.78
N ARG A 238 -34.01 -5.50 -29.03
CA ARG A 238 -33.65 -4.09 -29.21
C ARG A 238 -32.97 -3.85 -30.55
N ALA A 239 -32.03 -4.70 -30.94
CA ALA A 239 -31.33 -4.60 -32.21
C ALA A 239 -32.28 -4.77 -33.42
N ALA A 240 -33.26 -5.67 -33.32
CA ALA A 240 -34.28 -5.90 -34.34
C ALA A 240 -35.28 -4.74 -34.48
N ALA A 241 -35.50 -3.97 -33.40
CA ALA A 241 -36.39 -2.81 -33.40
C ALA A 241 -35.73 -1.52 -33.91
N LEU A 242 -34.43 -1.53 -34.24
CA LEU A 242 -33.72 -0.34 -34.71
C LEU A 242 -34.24 0.12 -36.09
N SER A 243 -34.38 1.43 -36.27
CA SER A 243 -34.52 2.02 -37.61
C SER A 243 -33.26 1.80 -38.45
N ASP A 244 -33.37 1.85 -39.77
CA ASP A 244 -32.22 1.65 -40.67
C ASP A 244 -31.03 2.57 -40.34
N ALA A 245 -31.31 3.84 -40.01
CA ALA A 245 -30.29 4.81 -39.63
C ALA A 245 -29.56 4.42 -38.33
N ASN A 246 -30.30 3.98 -37.31
CA ASN A 246 -29.71 3.53 -36.05
C ASN A 246 -29.01 2.18 -36.21
N ALA A 247 -29.56 1.27 -37.01
CA ALA A 247 -28.96 -0.02 -37.32
C ALA A 247 -27.60 0.14 -38.01
N ALA A 248 -27.41 1.18 -38.83
CA ALA A 248 -26.13 1.56 -39.41
C ALA A 248 -25.18 2.18 -38.38
N ALA A 249 -25.67 3.08 -37.52
CA ALA A 249 -24.88 3.76 -36.50
C ALA A 249 -24.38 2.83 -35.36
N LEU A 250 -25.07 1.71 -35.13
CA LEU A 250 -24.78 0.71 -34.09
C LEU A 250 -24.20 -0.60 -34.66
N ARG A 251 -23.55 -0.53 -35.82
CA ARG A 251 -22.97 -1.72 -36.49
C ARG A 251 -21.98 -2.51 -35.61
N ALA A 252 -21.20 -1.82 -34.77
CA ALA A 252 -20.24 -2.46 -33.86
C ALA A 252 -20.95 -3.29 -32.79
N GLU A 253 -21.95 -2.70 -32.11
CA GLU A 253 -22.73 -3.40 -31.09
C GLU A 253 -23.53 -4.57 -31.67
N ARG A 254 -24.09 -4.41 -32.88
CA ARG A 254 -24.77 -5.50 -33.59
C ARG A 254 -23.82 -6.63 -34.00
N ALA A 255 -22.59 -6.31 -34.40
CA ALA A 255 -21.58 -7.33 -34.70
C ALA A 255 -21.13 -8.06 -33.42
N ALA A 256 -21.00 -7.36 -32.30
CA ALA A 256 -20.72 -7.96 -31.00
C ALA A 256 -21.84 -8.91 -30.56
N LEU A 257 -23.10 -8.51 -30.74
CA LEU A 257 -24.27 -9.37 -30.51
C LEU A 257 -24.30 -10.60 -31.40
N ALA A 258 -24.02 -10.44 -32.70
CA ALA A 258 -23.94 -11.57 -33.64
C ALA A 258 -22.86 -12.58 -33.20
N LEU A 259 -21.67 -12.10 -32.81
CA LEU A 259 -20.61 -12.94 -32.26
C LEU A 259 -21.01 -13.62 -30.95
N ALA A 260 -21.79 -12.96 -30.09
CA ALA A 260 -22.30 -13.55 -28.86
C ALA A 260 -23.27 -14.72 -29.13
N TRP A 261 -24.06 -14.62 -30.20
CA TRP A 261 -24.91 -15.73 -30.70
C TRP A 261 -24.14 -16.79 -31.51
N GLY A 262 -22.84 -16.60 -31.74
CA GLY A 262 -22.04 -17.48 -32.60
C GLY A 262 -22.25 -17.28 -34.10
N ASP A 263 -22.96 -16.23 -34.53
CA ASP A 263 -23.17 -15.88 -35.94
C ASP A 263 -22.01 -15.03 -36.47
N ALA A 264 -20.88 -15.69 -36.73
CA ALA A 264 -19.70 -15.04 -37.28
C ALA A 264 -19.92 -14.50 -38.71
N ASN A 265 -20.86 -15.08 -39.49
CA ASN A 265 -21.15 -14.62 -40.85
C ASN A 265 -21.80 -13.23 -40.81
N GLN A 266 -22.79 -13.06 -39.95
CA GLN A 266 -23.44 -11.78 -39.75
C GLN A 266 -22.46 -10.74 -39.19
N ALA A 267 -21.56 -11.13 -38.29
CA ALA A 267 -20.50 -10.25 -37.81
C ALA A 267 -19.55 -9.79 -38.94
N LEU A 268 -19.16 -10.67 -39.86
CA LEU A 268 -18.34 -10.31 -41.03
C LEU A 268 -19.06 -9.34 -41.98
N LEU A 269 -20.37 -9.49 -42.16
CA LEU A 269 -21.17 -8.57 -42.98
C LEU A 269 -21.24 -7.18 -42.34
N LEU A 270 -21.53 -7.11 -41.04
CA LEU A 270 -21.64 -5.86 -40.28
C LEU A 270 -20.30 -5.10 -40.17
N THR A 271 -19.18 -5.83 -40.26
CA THR A 271 -17.82 -5.29 -40.17
C THR A 271 -17.08 -5.21 -41.51
N ARG A 272 -17.77 -5.45 -42.65
CA ARG A 272 -17.14 -5.44 -43.99
C ARG A 272 -16.39 -4.15 -44.32
N GLU A 273 -16.95 -3.02 -43.88
CA GLU A 273 -16.39 -1.69 -44.10
C GLU A 273 -15.77 -1.15 -42.81
N ALA A 274 -14.91 -1.96 -42.19
CA ALA A 274 -14.21 -1.58 -40.96
C ALA A 274 -13.30 -0.35 -41.14
N GLY A 275 -12.71 -0.16 -42.32
CA GLY A 275 -11.72 0.91 -42.55
C GLY A 275 -10.57 0.79 -41.55
N ASP A 276 -10.29 1.87 -40.83
CA ASP A 276 -9.31 1.94 -39.74
C ASP A 276 -9.95 2.06 -38.34
N ASP A 277 -11.26 1.76 -38.22
CA ASP A 277 -11.93 1.72 -36.93
C ASP A 277 -11.44 0.50 -36.11
N PRO A 278 -10.79 0.71 -34.96
CA PRO A 278 -10.17 -0.37 -34.20
C PRO A 278 -11.19 -1.35 -33.61
N GLN A 279 -12.40 -0.89 -33.26
CA GLN A 279 -13.42 -1.77 -32.69
C GLN A 279 -13.98 -2.70 -33.76
N LEU A 280 -14.22 -2.18 -34.97
CA LEU A 280 -14.70 -3.00 -36.08
C LEU A 280 -13.63 -3.94 -36.62
N LEU A 281 -12.37 -3.51 -36.68
CA LEU A 281 -11.24 -4.38 -37.02
C LEU A 281 -11.11 -5.53 -36.02
N TYR A 282 -11.24 -5.25 -34.72
CA TYR A 282 -11.23 -6.28 -33.69
C TYR A 282 -12.39 -7.27 -33.84
N LEU A 283 -13.63 -6.80 -33.97
CA LEU A 283 -14.80 -7.66 -34.15
C LEU A 283 -14.71 -8.49 -35.44
N ARG A 284 -14.19 -7.90 -36.53
CA ARG A 284 -13.93 -8.61 -37.77
C ARG A 284 -12.87 -9.70 -37.60
N GLY A 285 -11.77 -9.40 -36.90
CA GLY A 285 -10.72 -10.37 -36.60
C GLY A 285 -11.26 -11.55 -35.79
N LEU A 286 -12.13 -11.29 -34.79
CA LEU A 286 -12.80 -12.35 -34.04
C LEU A 286 -13.69 -13.23 -34.92
N ALA A 287 -14.48 -12.63 -35.81
CA ALA A 287 -15.35 -13.36 -36.74
C ALA A 287 -14.53 -14.19 -37.75
N THR A 288 -13.45 -13.61 -38.27
CA THR A 288 -12.53 -14.27 -39.22
C THR A 288 -11.91 -15.51 -38.59
N ARG A 289 -11.41 -15.40 -37.35
CA ARG A 289 -10.84 -16.52 -36.60
C ARG A 289 -11.83 -17.66 -36.33
N LEU A 290 -13.14 -17.40 -36.34
CA LEU A 290 -14.17 -18.42 -36.12
C LEU A 290 -14.59 -19.14 -37.40
N LEU A 291 -14.45 -18.49 -38.57
CA LEU A 291 -14.94 -19.01 -39.85
C LEU A 291 -13.84 -19.53 -40.77
N VAL A 292 -12.68 -18.88 -40.71
CA VAL A 292 -11.54 -19.19 -41.56
C VAL A 292 -10.52 -19.90 -40.69
N ASP A 293 -10.15 -21.12 -41.07
CA ASP A 293 -9.04 -21.88 -40.46
C ASP A 293 -7.68 -21.31 -40.89
N ASP A 294 -7.58 -19.98 -41.00
CA ASP A 294 -6.39 -19.21 -41.30
C ASP A 294 -6.20 -18.12 -40.24
N PRO A 295 -5.45 -18.42 -39.17
CA PRO A 295 -5.18 -17.46 -38.11
C PRO A 295 -4.34 -16.25 -38.56
N GLY A 296 -3.71 -16.29 -39.74
CA GLY A 296 -2.91 -15.19 -40.27
C GLY A 296 -3.73 -13.94 -40.61
N GLU A 297 -4.88 -14.11 -41.28
CA GLU A 297 -5.76 -12.99 -41.64
C GLU A 297 -6.32 -12.28 -40.39
N ALA A 298 -6.73 -13.07 -39.39
CA ALA A 298 -7.21 -12.53 -38.12
C ALA A 298 -6.10 -11.77 -37.38
N ALA A 299 -4.85 -12.28 -37.39
CA ALA A 299 -3.71 -11.61 -36.77
C ALA A 299 -3.39 -10.26 -37.42
N GLU A 300 -3.51 -10.14 -38.74
CA GLU A 300 -3.32 -8.87 -39.45
C GLU A 300 -4.38 -7.82 -39.04
N LEU A 301 -5.65 -8.24 -38.94
CA LEU A 301 -6.73 -7.37 -38.50
C LEU A 301 -6.51 -6.87 -37.05
N PHE A 302 -6.09 -7.76 -36.14
CA PHE A 302 -5.76 -7.37 -34.77
C PHE A 302 -4.53 -6.47 -34.69
N GLU A 303 -3.51 -6.66 -35.53
CA GLU A 303 -2.33 -5.80 -35.58
C GLU A 303 -2.72 -4.37 -36.02
N ARG A 304 -3.56 -4.24 -37.05
CA ARG A 304 -4.10 -2.94 -37.48
C ARG A 304 -4.90 -2.26 -36.37
N ALA A 305 -5.75 -3.00 -35.66
CA ALA A 305 -6.49 -2.47 -34.51
C ALA A 305 -5.53 -2.03 -33.38
N ARG A 306 -4.46 -2.79 -33.13
CA ARG A 306 -3.45 -2.51 -32.10
C ARG A 306 -2.70 -1.22 -32.40
N VAL A 307 -2.38 -0.94 -33.67
CA VAL A 307 -1.72 0.31 -34.06
C VAL A 307 -2.57 1.53 -33.68
N ALA A 308 -3.89 1.45 -33.86
CA ALA A 308 -4.81 2.52 -33.49
C ALA A 308 -5.07 2.60 -31.97
N LEU A 309 -5.08 1.47 -31.26
CA LEU A 309 -5.29 1.39 -29.81
C LEU A 309 -4.23 0.51 -29.12
N PRO A 310 -2.99 1.01 -28.94
CA PRO A 310 -1.86 0.20 -28.48
C PRO A 310 -2.02 -0.32 -27.05
N ASN A 311 -2.84 0.33 -26.23
CA ASN A 311 -3.03 -0.01 -24.81
C ASN A 311 -4.30 -0.86 -24.56
N SER A 312 -5.01 -1.28 -25.60
CA SER A 312 -6.22 -2.10 -25.45
C SER A 312 -5.86 -3.53 -25.04
N VAL A 313 -6.25 -3.96 -23.83
CA VAL A 313 -6.01 -5.33 -23.37
C VAL A 313 -6.72 -6.34 -24.26
N ALA A 314 -7.98 -6.08 -24.65
CA ALA A 314 -8.75 -6.98 -25.53
C ALA A 314 -8.04 -7.24 -26.87
N ILE A 315 -7.58 -6.17 -27.54
CA ILE A 315 -6.91 -6.28 -28.84
C ILE A 315 -5.55 -7.00 -28.68
N ASN A 316 -4.73 -6.56 -27.74
CA ASN A 316 -3.40 -7.13 -27.53
C ASN A 316 -3.45 -8.61 -27.14
N LEU A 317 -4.44 -8.99 -26.32
CA LEU A 317 -4.64 -10.38 -25.92
C LEU A 317 -5.12 -11.24 -27.08
N ALA A 318 -6.10 -10.77 -27.87
CA ALA A 318 -6.58 -11.48 -29.05
C ALA A 318 -5.47 -11.69 -30.08
N LEU A 319 -4.64 -10.68 -30.32
CA LEU A 319 -3.48 -10.77 -31.21
C LEU A 319 -2.48 -11.83 -30.76
N ALA A 320 -2.08 -11.81 -29.49
CA ALA A 320 -1.11 -12.75 -28.96
C ALA A 320 -1.62 -14.19 -28.96
N VAL A 321 -2.89 -14.41 -28.59
CA VAL A 321 -3.53 -15.72 -28.68
C VAL A 321 -3.59 -16.20 -30.13
N THR A 322 -3.96 -15.33 -31.07
CA THR A 322 -4.10 -15.70 -32.48
C THR A 322 -2.76 -16.05 -33.13
N ARG A 323 -1.70 -15.27 -32.86
CA ARG A 323 -0.35 -15.57 -33.35
C ARG A 323 0.18 -16.90 -32.80
N HIS A 324 -0.11 -17.21 -31.54
CA HIS A 324 0.28 -18.49 -30.97
C HIS A 324 -0.50 -19.68 -31.56
N LEU A 325 -1.77 -19.49 -31.92
CA LEU A 325 -2.54 -20.51 -32.64
C LEU A 325 -2.04 -20.72 -34.08
N GLN A 326 -1.48 -19.68 -34.71
CA GLN A 326 -0.89 -19.76 -36.05
C GLN A 326 0.39 -20.59 -36.09
N ASP A 327 1.26 -20.42 -35.10
CA ASP A 327 2.45 -21.25 -34.94
C ASP A 327 2.64 -21.65 -33.45
N PRO A 328 2.10 -22.82 -33.05
CA PRO A 328 2.27 -23.31 -31.69
C PRO A 328 3.71 -23.72 -31.35
N HIS A 329 4.53 -24.02 -32.37
CA HIS A 329 5.89 -24.54 -32.21
C HIS A 329 6.94 -23.42 -32.21
N GLU A 330 6.69 -22.33 -32.95
CA GLU A 330 7.46 -21.09 -32.86
C GLU A 330 6.95 -20.26 -31.68
N PHE A 331 7.52 -20.52 -30.49
CA PHE A 331 7.22 -19.73 -29.31
C PHE A 331 7.60 -18.25 -29.53
N THR A 332 6.59 -17.43 -29.83
CA THR A 332 6.80 -16.01 -30.13
C THR A 332 6.96 -15.22 -28.85
N ALA A 333 8.00 -14.39 -28.76
CA ALA A 333 8.25 -13.45 -27.65
C ALA A 333 7.03 -12.54 -27.32
N GLY A 334 6.03 -12.47 -28.21
CA GLY A 334 4.76 -11.77 -27.99
C GLY A 334 3.88 -12.39 -26.91
N ILE A 335 3.68 -13.73 -26.86
CA ILE A 335 2.76 -14.33 -25.89
C ILE A 335 3.32 -14.27 -24.46
N GLU A 336 4.63 -14.46 -24.30
CA GLU A 336 5.31 -14.33 -23.01
C GLU A 336 5.25 -12.89 -22.49
N ARG A 337 5.55 -11.91 -23.34
CA ARG A 337 5.45 -10.48 -22.98
C ARG A 337 4.03 -10.11 -22.57
N ARG A 338 3.00 -10.64 -23.25
CA ARG A 338 1.60 -10.39 -22.87
C ARG A 338 1.26 -11.01 -21.52
N PHE A 339 1.76 -12.22 -21.23
CA PHE A 339 1.57 -12.84 -19.93
C PHE A 339 2.18 -11.98 -18.81
N GLU A 340 3.44 -11.55 -18.96
CA GLU A 340 4.12 -10.70 -17.97
C GLU A 340 3.41 -9.36 -17.75
N GLU A 341 2.96 -8.71 -18.83
CA GLU A 341 2.24 -7.45 -18.75
C GLU A 341 0.89 -7.60 -18.03
N LEU A 342 0.12 -8.64 -18.35
CA LEU A 342 -1.15 -8.90 -17.67
C LEU A 342 -0.95 -9.40 -16.24
N LEU A 343 0.17 -10.06 -15.93
CA LEU A 343 0.50 -10.42 -14.56
C LEU A 343 0.71 -9.18 -13.71
N GLU A 344 1.40 -8.16 -14.23
CA GLU A 344 1.65 -6.91 -13.51
C GLU A 344 0.39 -6.02 -13.40
N TRP A 345 -0.38 -5.91 -14.47
CA TRP A 345 -1.46 -4.91 -14.59
C TRP A 345 -2.87 -5.50 -14.40
N ALA A 346 -3.05 -6.79 -14.66
CA ALA A 346 -4.32 -7.48 -14.60
C ALA A 346 -4.25 -8.83 -13.82
N PRO A 347 -3.58 -8.91 -12.65
CA PRO A 347 -3.34 -10.18 -11.97
C PRO A 347 -4.64 -10.93 -11.62
N GLY A 348 -5.74 -10.20 -11.36
CA GLY A 348 -7.06 -10.81 -11.13
C GLY A 348 -7.63 -11.55 -12.34
N LEU A 349 -7.43 -11.03 -13.56
CA LEU A 349 -7.88 -11.70 -14.80
C LEU A 349 -7.12 -13.01 -14.99
N LEU A 350 -5.79 -13.00 -14.82
CA LEU A 350 -5.00 -14.21 -14.96
C LEU A 350 -5.31 -15.23 -13.86
N ALA A 351 -5.55 -14.78 -12.63
CA ALA A 351 -5.89 -15.65 -11.52
C ALA A 351 -7.23 -16.36 -11.78
N ASP A 352 -8.24 -15.62 -12.22
CA ASP A 352 -9.55 -16.19 -12.56
C ASP A 352 -9.48 -17.13 -13.76
N ALA A 353 -8.71 -16.76 -14.79
CA ALA A 353 -8.51 -17.58 -15.97
C ALA A 353 -7.84 -18.91 -15.60
N ALA A 354 -6.73 -18.86 -14.84
CA ALA A 354 -6.04 -20.04 -14.36
C ALA A 354 -6.95 -20.93 -13.51
N ALA A 355 -7.66 -20.34 -12.53
CA ALA A 355 -8.60 -21.07 -11.69
C ALA A 355 -9.70 -21.75 -12.50
N SER A 356 -10.28 -21.07 -13.49
CA SER A 356 -11.32 -21.62 -14.35
C SER A 356 -10.83 -22.69 -15.32
N ALA A 357 -9.52 -22.76 -15.57
CA ALA A 357 -8.86 -23.80 -16.36
C ALA A 357 -8.31 -24.95 -15.50
N GLY A 358 -8.40 -24.87 -14.16
CA GLY A 358 -7.76 -25.84 -13.26
C GLY A 358 -6.23 -25.75 -13.23
N LEU A 359 -5.66 -24.61 -13.61
CA LEU A 359 -4.22 -24.36 -13.69
C LEU A 359 -3.74 -23.51 -12.51
N SER A 360 -2.45 -23.66 -12.17
CA SER A 360 -1.80 -22.81 -11.15
C SER A 360 -1.13 -21.62 -11.81
N LEU A 361 -1.60 -20.41 -11.52
CA LEU A 361 -0.93 -19.17 -11.94
C LEU A 361 0.40 -18.97 -11.19
N TRP A 362 0.41 -19.27 -9.89
CA TRP A 362 1.56 -19.10 -8.99
C TRP A 362 1.99 -20.46 -8.44
N THR A 363 3.28 -20.74 -8.53
CA THR A 363 3.98 -21.93 -8.05
C THR A 363 5.02 -21.53 -6.99
N ASP A 364 5.70 -22.50 -6.37
CA ASP A 364 6.79 -22.22 -5.42
C ASP A 364 7.96 -21.48 -6.09
N ASP A 365 8.14 -21.63 -7.40
CA ASP A 365 9.18 -20.96 -8.19
C ASP A 365 8.72 -19.61 -8.77
N GLY A 366 7.54 -19.12 -8.35
CA GLY A 366 6.94 -17.88 -8.84
C GLY A 366 5.84 -18.12 -9.88
N PRO A 367 5.56 -17.14 -10.76
CA PRO A 367 4.54 -17.29 -11.81
C PRO A 367 4.82 -18.51 -12.69
N ALA A 368 3.76 -19.13 -13.21
CA ALA A 368 3.85 -20.33 -14.06
C ALA A 368 5.01 -20.24 -15.07
N ALA A 369 6.01 -21.12 -14.94
CA ALA A 369 7.21 -21.09 -15.76
C ALA A 369 6.99 -21.73 -17.14
N GLU A 370 6.15 -22.76 -17.21
CA GLU A 370 5.87 -23.50 -18.44
C GLU A 370 5.08 -22.66 -19.44
N ARG A 371 5.59 -22.60 -20.65
CA ARG A 371 5.10 -21.77 -21.75
C ARG A 371 3.68 -22.15 -22.16
N GLU A 372 3.41 -23.45 -22.20
CA GLU A 372 2.12 -24.05 -22.52
C GLU A 372 1.06 -23.65 -21.49
N ILE A 373 1.41 -23.61 -20.21
CA ILE A 373 0.51 -23.17 -19.13
C ILE A 373 0.19 -21.68 -19.30
N LYS A 374 1.19 -20.83 -19.53
CA LYS A 374 0.98 -19.39 -19.78
C LYS A 374 0.01 -19.19 -20.95
N ALA A 375 0.20 -19.93 -22.04
CA ALA A 375 -0.66 -19.85 -23.23
C ALA A 375 -2.11 -20.27 -22.94
N GLN A 376 -2.33 -21.37 -22.22
CA GLN A 376 -3.67 -21.83 -21.82
C GLN A 376 -4.37 -20.80 -20.93
N ILE A 377 -3.65 -20.19 -19.97
CA ILE A 377 -4.19 -19.13 -19.12
C ILE A 377 -4.61 -17.92 -19.97
N LEU A 378 -3.78 -17.47 -20.92
CA LEU A 378 -4.12 -16.33 -21.78
C LEU A 378 -5.29 -16.62 -22.72
N GLN A 379 -5.35 -17.83 -23.29
CA GLN A 379 -6.50 -18.27 -24.09
C GLN A 379 -7.78 -18.27 -23.25
N ARG A 380 -7.70 -18.74 -22.00
CA ARG A 380 -8.84 -18.73 -21.09
C ARG A 380 -9.25 -17.31 -20.71
N ALA A 381 -8.28 -16.43 -20.42
CA ALA A 381 -8.51 -15.02 -20.13
C ALA A 381 -9.22 -14.30 -21.29
N HIS A 382 -8.81 -14.57 -22.53
CA HIS A 382 -9.47 -14.03 -23.72
C HIS A 382 -10.93 -14.52 -23.83
N GLY A 383 -11.19 -15.78 -23.47
CA GLY A 383 -12.53 -16.35 -23.42
C GLY A 383 -13.43 -15.79 -22.32
N MET A 384 -12.88 -15.16 -21.28
CA MET A 384 -13.64 -14.55 -20.18
C MET A 384 -14.11 -13.13 -20.47
N LEU A 385 -13.55 -12.48 -21.50
CA LEU A 385 -14.00 -11.15 -21.94
C LEU A 385 -15.49 -11.18 -22.30
N THR A 386 -16.21 -10.14 -21.89
CA THR A 386 -17.67 -10.09 -22.07
C THR A 386 -18.08 -9.95 -23.54
N SER A 387 -19.34 -10.27 -23.82
CA SER A 387 -19.96 -10.12 -25.15
C SER A 387 -20.16 -8.67 -25.58
N GLU A 388 -19.99 -7.68 -24.69
CA GLU A 388 -19.95 -6.26 -25.06
C GLU A 388 -18.80 -5.98 -26.04
N ARG A 389 -17.67 -6.69 -25.90
CA ARG A 389 -16.50 -6.60 -26.78
C ARG A 389 -16.00 -5.16 -26.99
N ASP A 390 -16.20 -4.26 -26.02
CA ASP A 390 -15.64 -2.92 -26.06
C ASP A 390 -14.11 -3.00 -25.95
N VAL A 391 -13.40 -2.39 -26.89
CA VAL A 391 -11.93 -2.40 -26.90
C VAL A 391 -11.33 -1.29 -26.03
N SER A 392 -12.14 -0.31 -25.62
CA SER A 392 -11.75 0.80 -24.73
C SER A 392 -11.92 0.48 -23.24
N LEU A 393 -12.76 -0.51 -22.93
CA LEU A 393 -13.03 -1.01 -21.58
C LEU A 393 -12.76 -2.50 -21.55
N SER A 394 -11.86 -2.97 -20.70
CA SER A 394 -11.56 -4.40 -20.62
C SER A 394 -12.33 -5.00 -19.45
N THR A 395 -13.59 -5.35 -19.71
CA THR A 395 -14.45 -6.02 -18.74
C THR A 395 -14.46 -7.52 -19.03
N TYR A 396 -14.41 -8.32 -17.96
CA TYR A 396 -14.55 -9.76 -18.05
C TYR A 396 -15.57 -10.24 -17.02
N ALA A 397 -16.17 -11.38 -17.31
CA ALA A 397 -17.18 -11.95 -16.46
C ALA A 397 -16.67 -13.23 -15.80
N ARG A 398 -17.03 -13.38 -14.53
CA ARG A 398 -16.81 -14.61 -13.77
C ARG A 398 -18.14 -15.10 -13.23
N LYS A 399 -18.50 -16.34 -13.51
CA LYS A 399 -19.65 -16.99 -12.85
C LYS A 399 -19.22 -17.52 -11.49
N GLY A 400 -19.89 -17.07 -10.44
CA GLY A 400 -19.74 -17.62 -9.09
C GLY A 400 -20.35 -19.02 -8.99
N SER A 401 -20.09 -19.72 -7.88
CA SER A 401 -20.67 -21.05 -7.60
C SER A 401 -22.20 -21.03 -7.48
N ASN A 402 -22.78 -19.87 -7.14
CA ASN A 402 -24.23 -19.61 -7.10
C ASN A 402 -24.84 -19.29 -8.48
N GLY A 403 -24.05 -19.35 -9.56
CA GLY A 403 -24.49 -19.02 -10.92
C GLY A 403 -24.60 -17.52 -11.22
N ARG A 404 -24.35 -16.63 -10.24
CA ARG A 404 -24.38 -15.17 -10.47
C ARG A 404 -23.16 -14.73 -11.26
N LEU A 405 -23.38 -13.77 -12.15
CA LEU A 405 -22.33 -13.14 -12.95
C LEU A 405 -21.67 -12.02 -12.13
N HIS A 406 -20.35 -12.12 -11.95
CA HIS A 406 -19.51 -11.07 -11.37
C HIS A 406 -18.77 -10.35 -12.50
N LEU A 407 -19.08 -9.08 -12.69
CA LEU A 407 -18.43 -8.23 -13.69
C LEU A 407 -17.21 -7.55 -13.07
N ARG A 408 -16.05 -7.81 -13.66
CA ARG A 408 -14.75 -7.31 -13.19
C ARG A 408 -14.07 -6.50 -14.28
N HIS A 409 -13.41 -5.42 -13.89
CA HIS A 409 -12.73 -4.53 -14.83
C HIS A 409 -11.22 -4.70 -14.75
N VAL A 410 -10.58 -4.76 -15.91
CA VAL A 410 -9.12 -4.72 -16.05
C VAL A 410 -8.71 -3.27 -16.20
N ALA A 411 -7.93 -2.76 -15.25
CA ALA A 411 -7.39 -1.42 -15.41
C ALA A 411 -6.50 -1.33 -16.66
N PRO A 412 -6.52 -0.20 -17.37
CA PRO A 412 -5.64 0.00 -18.50
C PRO A 412 -4.18 -0.03 -18.03
N VAL A 413 -3.31 -0.58 -18.89
CA VAL A 413 -1.84 -0.53 -18.72
C VAL A 413 -1.41 0.94 -18.88
N GLY A 414 -0.58 1.47 -17.97
CA GLY A 414 -0.26 2.89 -17.95
C GLY A 414 0.93 3.31 -17.08
N GLU A 415 1.07 4.62 -16.83
CA GLU A 415 2.16 5.20 -16.05
C GLU A 415 1.84 5.17 -14.54
N GLY A 416 2.70 4.52 -13.74
CA GLY A 416 2.57 4.39 -12.29
C GLY A 416 2.94 3.00 -11.78
N PRO A 417 2.85 2.74 -10.46
CA PRO A 417 3.08 1.40 -9.92
C PRO A 417 2.02 0.41 -10.43
N SER A 418 2.48 -0.80 -10.79
CA SER A 418 1.62 -1.88 -11.27
C SER A 418 0.60 -2.31 -10.21
N HIS A 419 -0.43 -3.06 -10.61
CA HIS A 419 -1.37 -3.62 -9.65
C HIS A 419 -0.69 -4.62 -8.73
N CYS A 420 0.19 -5.47 -9.25
CA CYS A 420 1.00 -6.36 -8.42
C CYS A 420 1.82 -5.60 -7.37
N ALA A 421 2.49 -4.52 -7.76
CA ALA A 421 3.26 -3.69 -6.83
C ALA A 421 2.38 -3.08 -5.72
N LYS A 422 1.16 -2.63 -6.06
CA LYS A 422 0.20 -2.08 -5.08
C LYS A 422 -0.38 -3.14 -4.14
N LEU A 423 -0.62 -4.35 -4.66
CA LEU A 423 -1.20 -5.44 -3.88
C LEU A 423 -0.21 -5.96 -2.82
N HIS A 424 1.09 -5.92 -3.14
CA HIS A 424 2.12 -6.65 -2.39
C HIS A 424 3.26 -5.78 -1.86
N HIS A 425 3.04 -4.46 -1.79
CA HIS A 425 4.05 -3.50 -1.32
C HIS A 425 4.59 -3.84 0.08
N ASP A 426 3.69 -4.21 1.00
CA ASP A 426 3.98 -4.47 2.42
C ASP A 426 3.75 -5.94 2.81
N GLU A 427 3.89 -6.85 1.85
CA GLU A 427 3.48 -8.25 2.04
C GLU A 427 4.17 -8.93 3.23
N ASP A 428 5.49 -8.78 3.37
CA ASP A 428 6.25 -9.44 4.45
C ASP A 428 5.80 -8.96 5.84
N GLU A 429 5.46 -7.68 5.95
CA GLU A 429 4.91 -7.09 7.18
C GLU A 429 3.50 -7.63 7.46
N LEU A 430 2.63 -7.65 6.45
CA LEU A 430 1.26 -8.15 6.58
C LEU A 430 1.22 -9.65 6.94
N ILE A 431 2.04 -10.47 6.28
CA ILE A 431 2.22 -11.90 6.62
C ILE A 431 2.62 -12.04 8.08
N SER A 432 3.59 -11.25 8.54
CA SER A 432 4.07 -11.29 9.93
C SER A 432 2.97 -10.88 10.92
N GLN A 433 2.17 -9.86 10.60
CA GLN A 433 1.05 -9.41 11.43
C GLN A 433 -0.06 -10.47 11.55
N TYR A 434 -0.41 -11.14 10.44
CA TYR A 434 -1.43 -12.19 10.44
C TYR A 434 -0.95 -13.47 11.15
N GLU A 435 0.30 -13.87 10.92
CA GLU A 435 0.96 -14.96 11.63
C GLU A 435 1.00 -14.70 13.14
N ALA A 436 1.38 -13.49 13.57
CA ALA A 436 1.40 -13.11 14.98
C ALA A 436 -0.01 -13.17 15.61
N THR A 437 -1.05 -12.79 14.86
CA THR A 437 -2.43 -12.88 15.34
C THR A 437 -2.88 -14.33 15.49
N LEU A 438 -2.49 -15.22 14.57
CA LEU A 438 -2.74 -16.66 14.66
C LEU A 438 -2.05 -17.27 15.88
N VAL A 439 -0.78 -16.94 16.08
CA VAL A 439 0.02 -17.37 17.23
C VAL A 439 -0.61 -16.93 18.55
N TRP A 440 -1.04 -15.67 18.64
CA TRP A 440 -1.75 -15.16 19.81
C TRP A 440 -3.02 -15.96 20.10
N ALA A 441 -3.78 -16.32 19.06
CA ALA A 441 -5.02 -17.09 19.19
C ALA A 441 -4.80 -18.57 19.59
N ILE A 442 -3.66 -19.14 19.21
CA ILE A 442 -3.23 -20.48 19.64
C ILE A 442 -2.87 -20.47 21.14
N GLY A 443 -2.48 -19.31 21.69
CA GLY A 443 -2.15 -19.16 23.11
C GLY A 443 -0.78 -19.74 23.50
N VAL A 444 0.05 -20.06 22.50
CA VAL A 444 1.41 -20.61 22.69
C VAL A 444 2.43 -19.61 22.16
N ARG A 445 3.52 -19.37 22.90
CA ARG A 445 4.62 -18.52 22.42
C ARG A 445 5.61 -19.36 21.60
N PRO A 446 5.71 -19.16 20.28
CA PRO A 446 6.66 -19.90 19.46
C PRO A 446 8.11 -19.60 19.85
N PRO A 447 8.99 -20.63 19.86
CA PRO A 447 10.42 -20.42 19.91
C PRO A 447 10.84 -19.63 18.66
N ARG A 448 11.71 -18.63 18.85
CA ARG A 448 12.13 -17.74 17.77
C ARG A 448 12.84 -18.54 16.66
N PRO A 449 12.55 -18.28 15.36
CA PRO A 449 13.21 -18.96 14.26
C PRO A 449 14.71 -18.72 14.32
N ASP A 450 15.39 -19.83 14.49
CA ASP A 450 16.79 -19.90 14.80
C ASP A 450 17.45 -19.83 13.37
N GLN A 451 17.83 -18.64 12.88
CA GLN A 451 18.46 -18.48 11.55
C GLN A 451 19.97 -18.72 11.66
N ALA A 452 20.60 -19.71 11.02
CA ALA A 452 22.00 -20.07 11.32
C ALA A 452 23.03 -18.89 11.31
N ASP A 453 22.81 -17.83 10.53
CA ASP A 453 23.60 -16.58 10.60
C ASP A 453 23.12 -15.60 11.69
N ALA A 454 21.81 -15.55 12.00
CA ALA A 454 21.32 -14.82 13.16
C ALA A 454 21.64 -15.55 14.46
N ARG A 455 21.50 -16.89 14.59
CA ARG A 455 21.88 -17.74 15.73
C ARG A 455 23.31 -17.52 16.17
N ARG A 456 24.26 -17.31 15.26
CA ARG A 456 25.64 -17.01 15.65
C ARG A 456 25.73 -15.64 16.33
N THR A 457 24.98 -14.68 15.81
CA THR A 457 24.83 -13.31 16.31
C THR A 457 23.89 -13.23 17.54
N GLU A 458 22.95 -14.17 17.69
CA GLU A 458 21.89 -14.25 18.72
C GLU A 458 22.31 -15.12 19.89
N HIS A 459 23.08 -16.20 19.71
CA HIS A 459 23.76 -16.85 20.83
C HIS A 459 24.80 -15.92 21.47
N GLU A 460 25.41 -15.04 20.67
CA GLU A 460 26.24 -13.94 21.17
C GLU A 460 25.41 -12.84 21.84
N ALA A 461 24.15 -12.62 21.42
CA ALA A 461 23.22 -11.64 22.01
C ALA A 461 22.33 -12.16 23.17
N GLN A 462 22.12 -13.48 23.34
CA GLN A 462 21.26 -14.08 24.37
C GLN A 462 22.03 -14.54 25.61
N ARG A 463 23.37 -14.50 25.55
CA ARG A 463 24.23 -14.38 26.75
C ARG A 463 24.34 -12.92 27.22
N ARG A 464 23.69 -12.03 26.47
CA ARG A 464 23.45 -10.59 26.59
C ARG A 464 22.40 -10.13 27.60
N ASP A 465 22.71 -9.64 28.79
CA ASP A 465 21.73 -8.83 29.51
C ASP A 465 21.71 -7.46 28.84
N ASP A 466 20.80 -7.23 27.88
CA ASP A 466 20.64 -5.94 27.19
C ASP A 466 20.24 -4.79 28.16
N SER A 467 20.00 -5.09 29.45
CA SER A 467 19.83 -4.13 30.55
C SER A 467 21.14 -3.84 31.32
N ASP A 468 22.20 -4.64 31.14
CA ASP A 468 23.51 -4.46 31.74
C ASP A 468 24.39 -3.52 30.87
N PRO A 469 24.68 -2.29 31.31
CA PRO A 469 25.48 -1.34 30.56
C PRO A 469 26.95 -1.73 30.42
N SER A 470 27.42 -2.79 31.10
CA SER A 470 28.80 -3.30 30.99
C SER A 470 29.01 -4.23 29.79
N GLN A 471 27.93 -4.67 29.14
CA GLN A 471 28.02 -5.56 27.99
C GLN A 471 28.12 -4.82 26.65
N LEU A 472 29.02 -5.32 25.80
CA LEU A 472 29.26 -4.75 24.47
C LEU A 472 28.03 -4.90 23.57
N TRP A 473 27.42 -3.78 23.17
CA TRP A 473 26.33 -3.77 22.19
C TRP A 473 26.88 -3.96 20.78
N THR A 474 26.33 -4.93 20.05
CA THR A 474 26.63 -5.13 18.62
C THR A 474 25.42 -4.68 17.82
N PRO A 475 25.57 -3.74 16.86
CA PRO A 475 24.47 -3.28 16.02
C PRO A 475 23.76 -4.45 15.31
N ARG A 476 22.42 -4.47 15.31
CA ARG A 476 21.61 -5.60 14.82
C ARG A 476 20.64 -5.22 13.69
N TYR A 477 20.30 -3.94 13.56
CA TYR A 477 19.31 -3.40 12.65
C TYR A 477 19.95 -2.64 11.47
N LEU A 478 20.90 -1.76 11.76
CA LEU A 478 21.61 -1.01 10.74
C LEU A 478 22.68 -1.89 10.09
N SER A 479 22.67 -1.92 8.76
CA SER A 479 23.74 -2.58 7.99
C SER A 479 25.09 -1.88 8.23
N ALA A 480 26.18 -2.62 8.04
CA ALA A 480 27.53 -2.05 8.08
C ALA A 480 27.69 -0.84 7.14
N ALA A 481 27.02 -0.85 5.98
CA ALA A 481 27.03 0.26 5.04
C ALA A 481 26.33 1.52 5.59
N GLN A 482 25.20 1.37 6.28
CA GLN A 482 24.50 2.48 6.94
C GLN A 482 25.31 3.03 8.12
N ILE A 483 25.98 2.16 8.90
CA ILE A 483 26.85 2.60 9.99
C ILE A 483 28.05 3.38 9.43
N GLU A 484 28.72 2.89 8.38
CA GLU A 484 29.82 3.63 7.76
C GLU A 484 29.34 4.92 7.08
N GLN A 485 28.12 4.97 6.54
CA GLN A 485 27.50 6.23 6.10
C GLN A 485 27.33 7.20 7.28
N PHE A 486 26.77 6.73 8.41
CA PHE A 486 26.61 7.55 9.60
C PHE A 486 27.94 8.11 10.11
N LEU A 487 28.98 7.28 10.15
CA LEU A 487 30.33 7.69 10.57
C LEU A 487 30.95 8.73 9.63
N ARG A 488 30.66 8.65 8.32
CA ARG A 488 31.20 9.56 7.30
C ARG A 488 30.41 10.86 7.17
N ASP A 489 29.08 10.78 7.23
CA ASP A 489 28.17 11.87 6.87
C ASP A 489 27.44 12.46 8.08
N GLY A 490 27.48 11.78 9.23
CA GLY A 490 26.88 12.23 10.47
C GLY A 490 25.36 12.05 10.55
N PHE A 491 24.73 11.38 9.59
CA PHE A 491 23.29 11.10 9.63
C PHE A 491 22.91 9.84 8.85
N ILE A 492 21.72 9.32 9.11
CA ILE A 492 21.03 8.32 8.30
C ILE A 492 19.55 8.70 8.12
N VAL A 493 18.95 8.24 7.03
CA VAL A 493 17.51 8.37 6.74
C VAL A 493 16.85 7.02 6.95
N LEU A 494 15.72 7.00 7.64
CA LEU A 494 14.85 5.85 7.84
C LEU A 494 13.53 6.14 7.11
N PRO A 495 13.36 5.65 5.86
CA PRO A 495 12.14 5.87 5.10
C PRO A 495 10.96 5.16 5.76
N GLY A 496 9.80 5.83 5.83
CA GLY A 496 8.58 5.26 6.39
C GLY A 496 8.72 4.76 7.83
N ALA A 497 9.58 5.40 8.63
CA ALA A 497 9.86 5.00 10.00
C ALA A 497 8.63 5.03 10.91
N PHE A 498 7.60 5.84 10.59
CA PHE A 498 6.31 5.83 11.27
C PHE A 498 5.16 6.04 10.29
N ASP A 499 3.94 5.66 10.70
CA ASP A 499 2.73 5.70 9.87
C ASP A 499 2.44 7.13 9.34
N PRO A 500 2.37 7.36 8.02
CA PRO A 500 1.98 8.64 7.44
C PRO A 500 0.59 9.14 7.88
N GLU A 501 -0.30 8.25 8.31
CA GLU A 501 -1.60 8.62 8.88
C GLU A 501 -1.46 9.28 10.26
N LEU A 502 -0.48 8.86 11.07
CA LEU A 502 -0.10 9.56 12.29
C LEU A 502 0.37 10.98 11.94
N ALA A 503 1.18 11.13 10.89
CA ALA A 503 1.61 12.44 10.43
C ALA A 503 0.42 13.33 10.04
N ARG A 504 -0.53 12.78 9.26
CA ARG A 504 -1.75 13.48 8.86
C ARG A 504 -2.59 13.92 10.06
N ARG A 505 -2.81 13.01 11.01
CA ARG A 505 -3.56 13.28 12.25
C ARG A 505 -2.93 14.44 13.04
N TRP A 506 -1.60 14.43 13.20
CA TRP A 506 -0.89 15.48 13.92
C TRP A 506 -0.91 16.82 13.19
N ARG A 507 -0.88 16.85 11.85
CA ARG A 507 -1.07 18.09 11.07
C ARG A 507 -2.46 18.69 11.27
N GLU A 508 -3.52 17.89 11.17
CA GLU A 508 -4.90 18.37 11.40
C GLU A 508 -5.11 18.83 12.84
N ASP A 509 -4.52 18.11 13.79
CA ASP A 509 -4.52 18.48 15.20
C ASP A 509 -3.79 19.81 15.45
N ALA A 510 -2.66 20.03 14.77
CA ALA A 510 -1.90 21.26 14.84
C ALA A 510 -2.64 22.45 14.23
N LYS A 511 -3.28 22.28 13.07
CA LYS A 511 -4.15 23.30 12.46
C LYS A 511 -5.26 23.75 13.42
N ARG A 512 -5.88 22.80 14.13
CA ARG A 512 -6.87 23.10 15.16
C ARG A 512 -6.24 23.88 16.33
N ARG A 513 -5.13 23.42 16.89
CA ARG A 513 -4.45 24.09 18.03
C ARG A 513 -4.05 25.53 17.72
N LEU A 514 -3.54 25.79 16.51
CA LEU A 514 -3.17 27.14 16.06
C LEU A 514 -4.36 28.09 15.98
N ARG A 515 -5.52 27.59 15.57
CA ARG A 515 -6.74 28.37 15.39
C ARG A 515 -7.49 28.60 16.70
N ASP A 516 -7.60 27.55 17.51
CA ASP A 516 -8.58 27.51 18.61
C ASP A 516 -7.93 27.77 20.00
N GLU A 517 -6.63 27.49 20.17
CA GLU A 517 -5.93 27.57 21.47
C GLU A 517 -4.44 28.02 21.34
N PRO A 518 -4.10 29.09 20.58
CA PRO A 518 -2.71 29.46 20.33
C PRO A 518 -1.95 29.84 21.60
N GLU A 519 -2.59 30.51 22.57
CA GLU A 519 -1.98 30.88 23.86
C GLU A 519 -1.54 29.69 24.72
N ARG A 520 -2.12 28.51 24.47
CA ARG A 520 -1.78 27.29 25.19
C ARG A 520 -0.66 26.52 24.51
N TRP A 521 -0.68 26.46 23.18
CA TRP A 521 0.13 25.52 22.43
C TRP A 521 1.29 26.17 21.68
N VAL A 522 1.22 27.46 21.34
CA VAL A 522 2.32 28.15 20.65
C VAL A 522 3.34 28.62 21.69
N ARG A 523 4.57 28.09 21.59
CA ARG A 523 5.64 28.43 22.53
C ARG A 523 5.95 29.92 22.47
N GLY A 524 5.87 30.60 23.62
CA GLY A 524 6.18 32.03 23.73
C GLY A 524 5.15 32.94 23.06
N TYR A 525 3.91 32.48 22.87
CA TYR A 525 2.82 33.31 22.37
C TYR A 525 2.37 34.31 23.43
N ASP A 526 2.33 35.59 23.05
CA ASP A 526 1.79 36.67 23.85
C ASP A 526 0.53 37.21 23.14
N PRO A 527 -0.68 37.02 23.70
CA PRO A 527 -1.91 37.49 23.07
C PRO A 527 -2.01 39.02 23.00
N SER A 528 -1.16 39.77 23.73
CA SER A 528 -1.10 41.23 23.67
C SER A 528 -0.19 41.77 22.55
N ASP A 529 0.66 40.92 21.96
CA ASP A 529 1.48 41.29 20.81
C ASP A 529 0.68 41.16 19.51
N GLU A 530 0.02 42.25 19.11
CA GLU A 530 -0.79 42.31 17.89
C GLU A 530 0.00 41.93 16.64
N SER A 531 1.31 42.22 16.59
CA SER A 531 2.18 41.87 15.45
C SER A 531 2.34 40.35 15.29
N ARG A 532 2.11 39.61 16.38
CA ARG A 532 2.15 38.16 16.47
C ARG A 532 0.78 37.57 16.83
N SER A 533 -0.32 38.25 16.51
CA SER A 533 -1.64 37.64 16.63
C SER A 533 -1.81 36.48 15.65
N LEU A 534 -2.45 35.38 16.08
CA LEU A 534 -2.90 34.30 15.18
C LEU A 534 -4.41 34.39 14.88
N ALA A 535 -5.06 35.50 15.23
CA ALA A 535 -6.45 35.75 14.86
C ALA A 535 -6.59 35.80 13.33
N GLY A 536 -7.42 34.93 12.77
CA GLY A 536 -7.58 34.81 11.31
C GLY A 536 -6.47 34.04 10.59
N PHE A 537 -5.53 33.42 11.33
CA PHE A 537 -4.52 32.55 10.75
C PHE A 537 -5.18 31.35 10.02
N SER A 538 -4.76 31.11 8.79
CA SER A 538 -5.14 29.94 8.01
C SER A 538 -3.90 29.21 7.53
N ALA A 539 -3.79 27.92 7.88
CA ALA A 539 -2.70 27.07 7.43
C ALA A 539 -2.68 26.87 5.90
N ASP A 540 -3.82 27.06 5.25
CA ASP A 540 -4.01 26.87 3.82
C ASP A 540 -3.96 28.20 3.02
N ASP A 541 -3.75 29.34 3.70
CA ASP A 541 -3.60 30.67 3.07
C ASP A 541 -2.33 31.40 3.56
N PRO A 542 -1.25 31.38 2.77
CA PRO A 542 0.01 32.04 3.11
C PRO A 542 -0.07 33.55 3.29
N SER A 543 -1.10 34.22 2.78
CA SER A 543 -1.28 35.66 2.99
C SER A 543 -1.65 36.02 4.44
N THR A 544 -2.09 35.02 5.22
CA THR A 544 -2.44 35.18 6.64
C THR A 544 -1.25 34.99 7.59
N TRP A 545 -0.08 34.57 7.08
CA TRP A 545 1.08 34.25 7.92
C TRP A 545 1.87 35.52 8.23
N ASN A 546 2.03 35.84 9.51
CA ASN A 546 2.73 37.04 9.99
C ASN A 546 4.11 36.77 10.57
N ARG A 547 4.63 35.55 10.44
CA ARG A 547 5.97 35.15 10.89
C ARG A 547 6.47 33.96 10.10
N SER A 548 7.78 33.77 10.09
CA SER A 548 8.45 32.69 9.37
C SER A 548 8.57 31.37 10.17
N ARG A 549 8.30 31.36 11.48
CA ARG A 549 8.42 30.15 12.30
C ARG A 549 7.41 30.09 13.45
N ILE A 550 6.85 28.91 13.69
CA ILE A 550 6.04 28.59 14.86
C ILE A 550 6.54 27.27 15.49
N ASP A 551 6.82 27.30 16.78
CA ASP A 551 7.10 26.11 17.58
C ASP A 551 5.82 25.75 18.36
N LEU A 552 5.21 24.62 18.01
CA LEU A 552 3.89 24.21 18.49
C LEU A 552 4.01 22.99 19.44
N LEU A 553 3.70 23.22 20.72
CA LEU A 553 3.59 22.20 21.76
C LEU A 553 2.31 21.38 21.57
N GLY A 554 2.26 20.16 22.11
CA GLY A 554 1.03 19.38 22.11
C GLY A 554 0.87 18.43 23.30
N PRO A 555 -0.33 17.85 23.47
CA PRO A 555 -0.71 17.06 24.64
C PRO A 555 -0.31 15.58 24.58
N GLU A 556 0.09 15.07 23.41
CA GLU A 556 0.28 13.65 23.18
C GLU A 556 1.77 13.29 23.32
N THR A 557 2.05 12.14 23.89
CA THR A 557 3.41 11.57 23.98
C THR A 557 3.32 10.10 23.62
N LEU A 558 4.21 9.65 22.74
CA LEU A 558 4.24 8.28 22.21
C LEU A 558 5.56 7.61 22.58
N VAL A 559 5.51 6.33 22.93
CA VAL A 559 6.70 5.50 23.16
C VAL A 559 7.36 5.19 21.81
N ILE A 560 8.65 5.52 21.66
CA ILE A 560 9.37 5.43 20.37
C ILE A 560 9.31 4.02 19.80
N GLU A 561 9.55 3.02 20.65
CA GLU A 561 9.48 1.60 20.28
C GLU A 561 8.12 1.16 19.75
N GLU A 562 7.02 1.78 20.21
CA GLU A 562 5.66 1.40 19.81
C GLU A 562 5.23 2.05 18.50
N PHE A 563 5.45 3.36 18.34
CA PHE A 563 5.00 4.07 17.13
C PHE A 563 6.03 4.02 15.99
N SER A 564 7.29 3.75 16.30
CA SER A 564 8.39 3.62 15.35
C SER A 564 9.43 2.58 15.80
N PRO A 565 9.11 1.27 15.76
CA PRO A 565 10.05 0.19 16.11
C PRO A 565 11.36 0.28 15.33
N THR A 566 11.28 0.67 14.05
CA THR A 566 12.42 0.93 13.17
C THR A 566 13.34 2.02 13.71
N ALA A 567 12.80 3.17 14.14
CA ALA A 567 13.64 4.24 14.69
C ALA A 567 14.25 3.80 16.02
N TRP A 568 13.50 3.12 16.89
CA TRP A 568 14.02 2.63 18.16
C TRP A 568 15.21 1.67 17.98
N ALA A 569 15.10 0.71 17.07
CA ALA A 569 16.18 -0.23 16.78
C ALA A 569 17.44 0.47 16.24
N ALA A 570 17.28 1.41 15.30
CA ALA A 570 18.40 2.20 14.78
C ALA A 570 19.04 3.11 15.84
N ILE A 571 18.23 3.70 16.73
CA ILE A 571 18.72 4.49 17.87
C ILE A 571 19.58 3.61 18.79
N CYS A 572 19.11 2.41 19.14
CA CYS A 572 19.87 1.46 19.94
C CYS A 572 21.21 1.10 19.29
N ASP A 573 21.22 0.83 17.98
CA ASP A 573 22.45 0.52 17.25
C ASP A 573 23.47 1.66 17.27
N LEU A 574 23.03 2.91 17.11
CA LEU A 574 23.91 4.09 17.10
C LEU A 574 24.41 4.49 18.50
N LEU A 575 23.64 4.19 19.55
CA LEU A 575 23.93 4.60 20.93
C LEU A 575 24.48 3.48 21.81
N GLY A 576 24.56 2.25 21.30
CA GLY A 576 25.12 1.12 22.04
C GLY A 576 24.13 0.52 23.04
N GLY A 577 22.87 0.40 22.63
CA GLY A 577 21.83 -0.36 23.32
C GLY A 577 20.86 0.45 24.18
N PRO A 578 19.68 -0.14 24.50
CA PRO A 578 18.60 0.53 25.23
C PRO A 578 18.98 0.88 26.68
N ALA A 579 19.87 0.11 27.32
CA ALA A 579 20.31 0.36 28.69
C ALA A 579 20.92 1.76 28.89
N ARG A 580 21.54 2.32 27.83
CA ARG A 580 22.22 3.63 27.87
C ARG A 580 21.29 4.81 27.60
N ILE A 581 20.08 4.55 27.08
CA ILE A 581 19.17 5.58 26.58
C ILE A 581 18.19 6.00 27.67
N GLU A 582 18.07 7.30 27.92
CA GLU A 582 17.07 7.89 28.83
C GLU A 582 15.76 8.20 28.10
N THR A 583 15.84 8.72 26.87
CA THR A 583 14.64 9.09 26.11
C THR A 583 13.99 7.88 25.46
N THR A 584 12.81 7.50 25.96
CA THR A 584 12.01 6.37 25.43
C THR A 584 10.71 6.82 24.77
N SER A 585 10.37 8.10 24.83
CA SER A 585 9.14 8.66 24.27
C SER A 585 9.34 10.04 23.67
N TRP A 586 8.52 10.39 22.68
CA TRP A 586 8.48 11.72 22.05
C TRP A 586 7.09 12.32 22.12
N GLY A 587 7.04 13.64 22.34
CA GLY A 587 5.80 14.42 22.32
C GLY A 587 5.39 14.82 20.90
N ASN A 588 4.11 15.18 20.71
CA ASN A 588 3.59 15.72 19.45
C ASN A 588 3.90 17.21 19.22
N TYR A 589 5.15 17.56 19.51
CA TYR A 589 5.75 18.86 19.24
C TYR A 589 6.09 19.00 17.76
N LEU A 590 5.73 20.14 17.15
CA LEU A 590 5.99 20.43 15.75
C LEU A 590 6.66 21.79 15.58
N ILE A 591 7.63 21.86 14.67
CA ILE A 591 8.26 23.08 14.17
C ILE A 591 7.73 23.36 12.78
N LEU A 592 6.98 24.45 12.66
CA LEU A 592 6.46 24.95 11.42
C LEU A 592 7.41 26.01 10.87
N ASN A 593 7.92 25.79 9.66
CA ASN A 593 8.58 26.85 8.89
C ASN A 593 7.58 27.41 7.87
N LEU A 594 7.26 28.69 8.00
CA LEU A 594 6.27 29.44 7.22
C LEU A 594 6.98 30.39 6.25
N ARG A 595 6.23 30.94 5.27
CA ARG A 595 6.78 31.84 4.26
C ARG A 595 7.54 33.01 4.89
N ASP A 596 8.77 33.21 4.41
CA ASP A 596 9.59 34.40 4.63
C ASP A 596 9.57 35.24 3.34
N ASP A 597 9.22 36.52 3.47
CA ASP A 597 9.09 37.45 2.36
C ASP A 597 10.40 38.22 2.09
N ASP A 598 11.51 37.85 2.74
CA ASP A 598 12.85 38.39 2.45
C ASP A 598 13.24 38.15 0.97
N PRO A 599 13.38 39.21 0.15
CA PRO A 599 13.67 39.09 -1.27
C PRO A 599 15.11 38.61 -1.54
N ASP A 600 16.03 38.80 -0.60
CA ASP A 600 17.45 38.44 -0.73
C ASP A 600 17.78 37.04 -0.17
N ALA A 601 16.73 36.33 0.26
CA ALA A 601 16.79 34.99 0.82
C ALA A 601 17.43 33.96 -0.13
N LYS A 602 18.47 33.26 0.35
CA LYS A 602 19.14 32.17 -0.39
C LYS A 602 18.51 30.81 -0.06
N ASP A 603 18.45 29.92 -1.05
CA ASP A 603 17.90 28.57 -0.88
C ASP A 603 18.75 27.72 0.09
N GLN A 604 20.08 27.80 -0.03
CA GLN A 604 21.03 27.24 0.93
C GLN A 604 21.46 28.33 1.93
N PRO A 605 21.38 28.07 3.26
CA PRO A 605 21.94 28.97 4.26
C PRO A 605 23.43 29.15 4.00
N SER A 606 23.89 30.41 3.90
CA SER A 606 25.32 30.66 3.78
C SER A 606 26.06 30.09 5.00
N GLY A 607 27.32 29.69 4.86
CA GLY A 607 28.15 29.27 6.01
C GLY A 607 28.30 30.36 7.10
N HIS A 608 27.94 31.61 6.78
CA HIS A 608 27.92 32.76 7.69
C HIS A 608 26.57 32.97 8.40
N ALA A 609 25.54 32.17 8.08
CA ALA A 609 24.24 32.32 8.70
C ALA A 609 24.32 31.98 10.20
N THR A 610 23.73 32.83 11.04
CA THR A 610 23.69 32.64 12.50
C THR A 610 22.76 31.51 12.94
N SER A 611 22.04 30.91 11.98
CA SER A 611 21.10 29.80 12.19
C SER A 611 21.77 28.43 12.23
N TRP A 612 23.04 28.30 11.83
CA TRP A 612 23.80 27.07 12.03
C TRP A 612 24.05 26.83 13.51
N HIS A 613 23.79 25.61 13.99
CA HIS A 613 23.98 25.25 15.40
C HIS A 613 24.10 23.72 15.57
N ILE A 614 24.54 23.32 16.77
CA ILE A 614 24.26 21.99 17.35
C ILE A 614 23.13 22.15 18.37
N ASP A 615 22.39 21.07 18.63
CA ASP A 615 21.29 21.08 19.59
C ASP A 615 21.75 20.75 21.02
N ASP A 616 21.14 21.43 21.98
CA ASP A 616 21.45 21.39 23.42
C ASP A 616 22.91 21.72 23.82
N PRO A 617 23.51 22.82 23.28
CA PRO A 617 24.83 23.26 23.70
C PRO A 617 24.79 23.92 25.08
N SER A 618 25.94 23.97 25.75
CA SER A 618 26.17 24.82 26.93
C SER A 618 27.22 25.90 26.63
N PRO A 619 27.29 26.98 27.45
CA PRO A 619 28.35 27.99 27.31
C PRO A 619 29.78 27.43 27.47
N THR A 620 29.90 26.21 28.01
CA THR A 620 31.15 25.47 28.19
C THR A 620 30.98 24.04 27.68
N THR A 621 30.50 23.89 26.44
CA THR A 621 30.26 22.58 25.83
C THR A 621 31.55 21.78 25.81
N ARG A 622 31.52 20.56 26.34
CA ARG A 622 32.66 19.65 26.39
C ARG A 622 32.22 18.26 25.98
N VAL A 623 33.08 17.53 25.29
CA VAL A 623 32.78 16.18 24.78
C VAL A 623 32.36 15.22 25.90
N ASP A 624 33.01 15.27 27.07
CA ASP A 624 32.75 14.41 28.24
C ASP A 624 31.48 14.79 29.02
N ARG A 625 30.76 15.83 28.58
CA ARG A 625 29.53 16.33 29.21
C ARG A 625 28.30 16.19 28.30
N ILE A 626 28.49 15.76 27.04
CA ILE A 626 27.40 15.66 26.07
C ILE A 626 26.50 14.48 26.45
N ARG A 627 25.24 14.77 26.76
CA ARG A 627 24.21 13.75 26.99
C ARG A 627 23.25 13.60 25.82
N ASN A 628 23.18 14.58 24.93
CA ASN A 628 22.42 14.46 23.68
C ASN A 628 23.12 13.42 22.79
N GLY A 629 22.50 12.26 22.62
CA GLY A 629 23.05 11.14 21.87
C GLY A 629 22.73 11.22 20.38
N LEU A 630 21.54 11.67 20.02
CA LEU A 630 21.10 11.87 18.64
C LEU A 630 20.12 13.04 18.55
N VAL A 631 20.20 13.77 17.44
CA VAL A 631 19.15 14.70 17.02
C VAL A 631 18.32 14.00 15.96
N CYS A 632 17.01 13.91 16.13
CA CYS A 632 16.14 13.28 15.15
C CYS A 632 15.38 14.35 14.38
N ILE A 633 15.12 14.15 13.09
CA ILE A 633 14.19 14.96 12.29
C ILE A 633 13.08 14.04 11.80
N ALA A 634 11.88 14.19 12.36
CA ALA A 634 10.69 13.45 11.93
C ALA A 634 9.87 14.30 10.95
N LEU A 635 9.58 13.73 9.79
CA LEU A 635 8.91 14.43 8.70
C LEU A 635 7.39 14.23 8.77
N PHE A 636 6.68 15.33 8.99
CA PHE A 636 5.23 15.33 9.11
C PHE A 636 4.53 15.74 7.83
N ASP A 637 5.26 16.11 6.78
CA ASP A 637 4.75 16.33 5.44
C ASP A 637 5.89 16.12 4.45
N LYS A 638 5.57 16.02 3.15
CA LYS A 638 6.59 15.97 2.11
C LYS A 638 7.44 17.24 2.12
N LEU A 639 8.75 17.08 2.22
CA LEU A 639 9.70 18.18 2.17
C LEU A 639 10.07 18.50 0.73
N LEU A 640 9.37 19.48 0.15
CA LEU A 640 9.62 19.97 -1.20
C LEU A 640 10.72 21.04 -1.23
N PRO A 641 11.47 21.18 -2.34
CA PRO A 641 12.49 22.23 -2.49
C PRO A 641 11.93 23.63 -2.18
N ARG A 642 12.81 24.50 -1.65
CA ARG A 642 12.50 25.90 -1.29
C ARG A 642 11.42 26.08 -0.20
N SER A 643 11.07 25.00 0.51
CA SER A 643 10.07 25.03 1.57
C SER A 643 10.68 25.26 2.96
N GLY A 644 11.90 25.79 3.04
CA GLY A 644 12.59 26.04 4.29
C GLY A 644 13.11 24.77 4.97
N ASN A 645 13.52 23.78 4.19
CA ASN A 645 14.04 22.50 4.67
C ASN A 645 15.30 22.69 5.52
N THR A 646 15.60 21.69 6.35
CA THR A 646 16.82 21.68 7.16
C THR A 646 18.01 21.33 6.27
N TRP A 647 19.12 22.04 6.47
CA TRP A 647 20.39 21.79 5.81
C TRP A 647 21.39 21.26 6.83
N LEU A 648 22.19 20.28 6.40
CA LEU A 648 23.21 19.60 7.19
C LEU A 648 24.59 19.96 6.65
N ALA A 649 25.54 20.27 7.52
CA ALA A 649 26.94 20.44 7.16
C ALA A 649 27.71 19.14 7.47
N LEU A 650 27.80 18.23 6.51
CA LEU A 650 28.22 16.84 6.72
C LEU A 650 29.62 16.69 7.34
N ASP A 651 30.50 17.65 7.06
CA ASP A 651 31.89 17.63 7.55
C ASP A 651 32.03 18.21 8.98
N SER A 652 30.95 18.74 9.55
CA SER A 652 31.02 19.47 10.81
C SER A 652 31.28 18.56 12.01
N VAL A 653 30.83 17.30 11.97
CA VAL A 653 31.00 16.36 13.09
C VAL A 653 32.46 16.26 13.49
N ALA A 654 33.34 16.06 12.51
CA ALA A 654 34.77 15.96 12.75
C ALA A 654 35.38 17.28 13.23
N ARG A 655 34.93 18.41 12.66
CA ARG A 655 35.45 19.74 13.02
C ARG A 655 35.05 20.15 14.43
N VAL A 656 33.79 19.93 14.81
CA VAL A 656 33.29 20.18 16.17
C VAL A 656 33.99 19.26 17.17
N ALA A 657 34.16 17.96 16.85
CA ALA A 657 34.88 17.02 17.70
C ALA A 657 36.32 17.47 18.00
N ARG A 658 37.06 17.89 16.96
CA ARG A 658 38.43 18.41 17.11
C ARG A 658 38.50 19.72 17.88
N GLU A 659 37.56 20.64 17.65
CA GLU A 659 37.48 21.89 18.40
C GLU A 659 37.26 21.63 19.89
N LEU A 660 36.35 20.71 20.23
CA LEU A 660 36.10 20.31 21.62
C LEU A 660 37.31 19.61 22.25
N ALA A 661 38.02 18.76 21.49
CA ALA A 661 39.23 18.09 21.97
C ALA A 661 40.39 19.07 22.21
N ALA A 662 40.54 20.08 21.35
CA ALA A 662 41.55 21.13 21.49
C ALA A 662 41.26 22.10 22.65
N ASN A 663 40.00 22.15 23.11
CA ASN A 663 39.56 23.06 24.19
C ASN A 663 38.88 22.30 25.35
N PRO A 664 39.63 21.56 26.19
CA PRO A 664 39.06 20.75 27.27
C PRO A 664 38.29 21.53 28.34
N SER A 665 38.56 22.84 28.49
CA SER A 665 37.79 23.73 29.38
C SER A 665 36.37 24.00 28.88
N GLY A 666 36.08 23.65 27.63
CA GLY A 666 34.81 23.81 26.97
C GLY A 666 34.80 24.93 25.93
N VAL A 667 33.81 24.85 25.05
CA VAL A 667 33.59 25.76 23.92
C VAL A 667 32.18 26.34 24.01
N ASP A 668 32.05 27.65 23.81
CA ASP A 668 30.75 28.30 23.77
C ASP A 668 30.10 28.12 22.39
N PHE A 669 29.12 27.21 22.32
CA PHE A 669 28.23 27.02 21.16
C PHE A 669 26.86 27.68 21.36
N VAL A 670 26.62 28.36 22.48
CA VAL A 670 25.37 29.08 22.75
C VAL A 670 25.41 30.46 22.10
N THR A 671 26.51 31.21 22.32
CA THR A 671 26.63 32.59 21.82
C THR A 671 27.22 32.65 20.41
N ASP A 672 28.28 31.88 20.12
CA ASP A 672 28.97 31.89 18.82
C ASP A 672 28.40 30.85 17.83
N ARG A 673 27.45 30.00 18.28
CA ARG A 673 26.69 28.99 17.51
C ARG A 673 27.49 28.09 16.55
N GLY A 674 28.82 28.14 16.59
CA GLY A 674 29.73 27.40 15.71
C GLY A 674 29.87 27.98 14.30
N SER A 675 29.51 29.24 14.04
CA SER A 675 29.61 29.83 12.69
C SER A 675 31.02 29.78 12.10
N ARG A 676 32.05 29.85 12.96
CA ARG A 676 33.46 29.68 12.57
C ARG A 676 33.78 28.29 12.00
N ILE A 677 33.04 27.26 12.42
CA ILE A 677 33.19 25.88 11.95
C ILE A 677 32.45 25.67 10.64
N THR A 678 31.21 26.13 10.52
CA THR A 678 30.42 25.98 9.28
C THR A 678 31.03 26.70 8.10
N LYS A 679 31.74 27.81 8.32
CA LYS A 679 32.53 28.50 7.27
C LYS A 679 33.60 27.62 6.62
N LEU A 680 34.08 26.61 7.35
CA LEU A 680 35.10 25.68 6.87
C LEU A 680 34.49 24.40 6.29
N CYS A 681 33.17 24.21 6.38
CA CYS A 681 32.50 23.05 5.82
C CYS A 681 32.28 23.22 4.32
N GLU A 682 32.38 22.12 3.57
CA GLU A 682 32.25 22.13 2.10
C GLU A 682 31.10 21.25 1.63
N ARG A 683 30.76 20.21 2.39
CA ARG A 683 29.68 19.28 2.07
C ARG A 683 28.40 19.66 2.79
N PHE A 684 27.41 20.11 2.01
CA PHE A 684 26.10 20.49 2.50
C PHE A 684 25.01 19.60 1.90
N HIS A 685 24.01 19.25 2.70
CA HIS A 685 22.91 18.39 2.30
C HIS A 685 21.57 18.99 2.72
N GLU A 686 20.66 19.19 1.78
CA GLU A 686 19.27 19.57 2.08
C GLU A 686 18.48 18.31 2.46
N VAL A 687 17.82 18.35 3.61
CA VAL A 687 16.92 17.29 4.06
C VAL A 687 15.65 17.31 3.22
N VAL A 688 15.43 16.23 2.47
CA VAL A 688 14.21 15.96 1.70
C VAL A 688 13.66 14.60 2.08
N GLY A 689 12.35 14.40 1.90
CA GLY A 689 11.68 13.14 2.23
C GLY A 689 10.17 13.25 2.19
N GLU A 690 9.51 12.14 2.51
CA GLU A 690 8.05 12.01 2.57
C GLU A 690 7.56 12.05 4.02
N ALA A 691 6.24 12.21 4.21
CA ALA A 691 5.65 12.10 5.54
C ALA A 691 5.86 10.67 6.09
N GLY A 692 6.30 10.56 7.34
CA GLY A 692 6.62 9.27 7.99
C GLY A 692 8.12 8.96 8.04
N ASP A 693 8.96 9.68 7.31
CA ASP A 693 10.41 9.49 7.36
C ASP A 693 11.01 10.07 8.65
N ILE A 694 12.06 9.44 9.18
CA ILE A 694 12.88 9.95 10.29
C ILE A 694 14.35 9.99 9.86
N LEU A 695 15.02 11.12 10.09
CA LEU A 695 16.48 11.20 10.01
C LEU A 695 17.08 11.14 11.41
N LEU A 696 18.11 10.34 11.61
CA LEU A 696 18.90 10.30 12.84
C LEU A 696 20.25 10.97 12.58
N LEU A 697 20.52 12.06 13.28
CA LEU A 697 21.71 12.89 13.13
C LEU A 697 22.61 12.73 14.35
N HIS A 698 23.91 12.75 14.09
CA HIS A 698 24.95 12.84 15.10
C HIS A 698 24.82 14.16 15.89
N PRO A 699 25.03 14.18 17.23
CA PRO A 699 24.76 15.36 18.06
C PRO A 699 25.70 16.54 17.78
N LEU A 700 26.86 16.26 17.16
CA LEU A 700 27.80 17.27 16.68
C LEU A 700 27.58 17.70 15.22
N LEU A 701 26.54 17.19 14.55
CA LEU A 701 26.22 17.59 13.18
C LEU A 701 25.54 18.96 13.19
N MET A 702 26.22 19.94 12.63
CA MET A 702 25.73 21.29 12.52
C MET A 702 24.64 21.33 11.46
N HIS A 703 23.52 21.94 11.83
CA HIS A 703 22.37 22.04 10.95
C HIS A 703 21.72 23.42 11.06
N SER A 704 20.95 23.77 10.04
CA SER A 704 20.25 25.06 9.93
C SER A 704 18.96 24.88 9.16
N ALA A 705 17.88 25.55 9.56
CA ALA A 705 16.75 25.75 8.66
C ALA A 705 17.15 26.70 7.52
N SER A 706 16.58 26.51 6.33
CA SER A 706 16.58 27.49 5.25
C SER A 706 15.34 28.38 5.32
N GLN A 707 15.37 29.51 4.60
CA GLN A 707 14.21 30.37 4.43
C GLN A 707 13.16 29.68 3.55
N ASN A 708 11.90 29.74 3.96
CA ASN A 708 10.80 29.15 3.21
C ASN A 708 10.20 30.18 2.26
N ARG A 709 10.32 29.95 0.95
CA ARG A 709 9.81 30.87 -0.09
C ARG A 709 8.60 30.32 -0.84
N SER A 710 8.14 29.14 -0.43
CA SER A 710 7.23 28.32 -1.23
C SER A 710 5.75 28.67 -1.07
N GLY A 711 5.38 29.38 0.01
CA GLY A 711 3.98 29.51 0.40
C GLY A 711 3.37 28.18 0.87
N ARG A 712 4.16 27.20 1.28
CA ARG A 712 3.71 25.94 1.90
C ARG A 712 4.28 25.83 3.29
N ILE A 713 3.50 25.35 4.25
CA ILE A 713 4.01 25.09 5.60
C ILE A 713 4.92 23.87 5.57
N ARG A 714 6.12 23.98 6.14
CA ARG A 714 6.98 22.84 6.42
C ARG A 714 6.63 22.26 7.78
N TRP A 715 6.10 21.04 7.81
CA TRP A 715 5.76 20.34 9.04
C TRP A 715 6.87 19.34 9.40
N MET A 716 7.57 19.57 10.50
CA MET A 716 8.54 18.62 11.03
C MET A 716 8.58 18.64 12.55
N ALA A 717 9.19 17.64 13.17
CA ALA A 717 9.61 17.68 14.57
C ALA A 717 11.12 17.42 14.65
N ASN A 718 11.80 17.97 15.67
CA ASN A 718 13.21 17.69 15.94
C ASN A 718 13.43 17.06 17.34
N PRO A 719 12.83 15.89 17.65
CA PRO A 719 13.04 15.31 18.97
C PRO A 719 14.51 14.90 19.16
N MET A 720 15.02 15.01 20.39
CA MET A 720 16.35 14.58 20.76
C MET A 720 16.29 13.26 21.52
N VAL A 721 17.36 12.47 21.46
CA VAL A 721 17.53 11.25 22.25
C VAL A 721 18.65 11.46 23.25
N TYR A 722 18.30 11.48 24.53
CA TYR A 722 19.24 11.67 25.62
C TYR A 722 19.77 10.35 26.17
N MET A 723 21.05 10.37 26.56
CA MET A 723 21.77 9.29 27.21
C MET A 723 21.67 9.43 28.74
N LYS A 724 21.57 8.30 29.45
CA LYS A 724 21.57 8.27 30.92
C LYS A 724 22.87 8.81 31.51
N GLN A 725 23.99 8.57 30.83
CA GLN A 725 25.31 9.10 31.15
C GLN A 725 25.88 9.86 29.95
N PRO A 726 26.79 10.83 30.13
CA PRO A 726 27.47 11.48 29.02
C PRO A 726 28.17 10.49 28.09
N LEU A 727 28.39 10.90 26.83
CA LEU A 727 29.20 10.17 25.88
C LEU A 727 30.62 9.97 26.42
N ASP A 728 31.18 8.77 26.25
CA ASP A 728 32.52 8.43 26.73
C ASP A 728 33.38 7.86 25.59
N ILE A 729 34.17 8.76 25.00
CA ILE A 729 35.09 8.49 23.89
C ILE A 729 36.45 7.92 24.34
N THR A 730 36.65 7.77 25.66
CA THR A 730 37.89 7.25 26.25
C THR A 730 37.86 5.74 26.46
N ARG A 731 36.69 5.11 26.28
CA ARG A 731 36.53 3.66 26.32
C ARG A 731 37.31 3.01 25.16
N PRO A 732 37.68 1.73 25.28
CA PRO A 732 38.32 1.00 24.19
C PRO A 732 37.48 1.08 22.91
N VAL A 733 38.15 1.17 21.75
CA VAL A 733 37.52 1.47 20.45
C VAL A 733 36.40 0.48 20.11
N GLU A 734 36.59 -0.79 20.45
CA GLU A 734 35.63 -1.88 20.29
C GLU A 734 34.36 -1.73 21.14
N GLN A 735 34.36 -0.83 22.13
CA GLN A 735 33.25 -0.53 23.03
C GLN A 735 32.53 0.78 22.76
N LEU A 736 33.03 1.57 21.81
CA LEU A 736 32.41 2.82 21.41
C LEU A 736 31.17 2.54 20.56
N SER A 737 30.06 3.21 20.85
CA SER A 737 28.93 3.21 19.93
C SER A 737 29.30 3.96 18.64
N PRO A 738 28.57 3.78 17.52
CA PRO A 738 28.81 4.55 16.30
C PRO A 738 28.90 6.07 16.50
N VAL A 739 28.08 6.64 17.40
CA VAL A 739 28.18 8.07 17.78
C VAL A 739 29.53 8.39 18.41
N GLU A 740 29.98 7.63 19.41
CA GLU A 740 31.27 7.89 20.07
C GLU A 740 32.45 7.59 19.15
N LEU A 741 32.34 6.57 18.30
CA LEU A 741 33.35 6.18 17.33
C LEU A 741 33.57 7.27 16.27
N ALA A 742 32.52 7.96 15.83
CA ALA A 742 32.65 9.10 14.93
C ALA A 742 33.53 10.21 15.54
N ILE A 743 33.29 10.53 16.80
CA ILE A 743 34.07 11.52 17.56
C ILE A 743 35.51 11.05 17.73
N HIS A 744 35.71 9.78 18.15
CA HIS A 744 37.03 9.20 18.35
C HIS A 744 37.87 9.21 17.07
N ARG A 745 37.31 8.73 15.94
CA ARG A 745 37.99 8.72 14.63
C ARG A 745 38.39 10.14 14.20
N ALA A 746 37.52 11.13 14.43
CA ALA A 746 37.80 12.52 14.08
C ALA A 746 38.95 13.14 14.88
N ILE A 747 39.10 12.78 16.16
CA ILE A 747 40.16 13.31 17.03
C ILE A 747 41.51 12.62 16.74
N GLN A 748 41.51 11.33 16.41
CA GLN A 748 42.74 10.57 16.12
C GLN A 748 43.31 10.84 14.71
N THR A 749 42.46 11.23 13.77
CA THR A 749 42.88 11.56 12.41
C THR A 749 43.22 13.05 12.34
N PRO A 750 44.46 13.44 12.00
CA PRO A 750 44.86 14.85 11.94
C PRO A 750 43.98 15.72 11.03
#